data_AF-A0A421BQX9-F1
#
_entry.id   AF-A0A421BQX9-F1
#
_cell.length_a   1.000
_cell.length_b   1.000
_cell.length_c   1.000
_cell.angle_alpha   90.00
_cell.angle_beta   90.00
_cell.angle_gamma   90.00
#
_symmetry.space_group_name_H-M   'P 1'
#
loop_
_entity.id
_entity.type
_entity.pdbx_description
1 polymer ?
#
loop_
_entity_poly.entity_id
_entity_poly.type
_entity_poly.pdbx_seq_one_letter_code
_entity_poly.pdbx_strand_id
1 'polypeptide(L)'
;MRATAFFRFGVSVAALCAGTAGLAQQAGVISDDAIAGRPVGIIGTAFMDLSPDGQGVAATVRLDTYTWHAYRVTAAGFELLPGRPGDAAVEAWGIADDGTVVGVSRPDYAARGVAVIWHGTTLTELDHLATNTALQNSVAYGISGDGRVAVGASIPDSYGLHAVRWVDGGPAEDLNGGGFVGSQAMRASRDGSVIVGHGSTATRATEAFVWHAGQGMQALGVLPRHEGMQYSASLATDVSSDGRVVVGFSNDVSGNGEAFRWTEAGGLQGLGRLPDGNDSRALATNGDGSVIVGSARRPSQWVPTLQDTVAMRWTEADGMGTVADWLSASGVAVGEDSFTDARAISDAGDVVIGTGQINGITQEYIARVTPGDGDGGGDGGGDGGGGDDGGDGGGGDGGGDGGGGGGTGVIGLDEYRATLAGAGAAIDGVIGAAGMTLFGAHHRPLTDFPQASKTCSWVTGDLGAGKDNRRIYSAEAGLCADLGPSVRAGIGAGVDRTETDLALGGTSAATGRHLVAELDFRPAGTPFTYSLTGYRADWDLDLDRAYRNGGGIDHSRGKTSADVQALRLRADWAEMLRFGEGQSFSPWIAFTTGTAHVRGYTETGGAFPMQVAARDSDVDEARLGGRFGFRVNETTRAQLTGEWVHRFNGAPPAMTGTILGVGAVSAAVPAPARDWGRIGVDLDVTLAPSTLLSLSGSTMIGNGSDAQLAGSVSLRVEF
;
A
#
# COMPACT_ATOMS: atom_id res chain seq x y z
N MET A 1 40.97 25.71 11.49
CA MET A 1 41.86 24.53 11.46
C MET A 1 41.17 23.47 10.61
N ARG A 2 41.94 22.82 9.72
CA ARG A 2 41.45 21.99 8.61
C ARG A 2 40.54 20.85 9.11
N ALA A 3 39.32 20.80 8.56
CA ALA A 3 38.37 19.72 8.76
C ALA A 3 39.00 18.38 8.38
N THR A 4 39.19 17.52 9.36
CA THR A 4 39.64 16.15 9.17
C THR A 4 38.43 15.36 8.70
N ALA A 5 38.43 14.97 7.43
CA ALA A 5 37.49 14.02 6.86
C ALA A 5 37.62 12.69 7.63
N PHE A 6 36.66 12.41 8.50
CA PHE A 6 36.44 11.06 9.03
C PHE A 6 35.34 10.41 8.20
N PHE A 7 35.69 9.29 7.57
CA PHE A 7 34.78 8.35 6.93
C PHE A 7 33.65 8.01 7.90
N ARG A 8 32.43 8.49 7.61
CA ARG A 8 31.23 8.01 8.29
C ARG A 8 30.81 6.71 7.63
N PHE A 9 30.93 5.60 8.36
CA PHE A 9 30.16 4.39 8.06
C PHE A 9 28.69 4.64 8.42
N GLY A 10 28.01 5.50 7.66
CA GLY A 10 26.75 5.05 7.11
C GLY A 10 27.16 4.11 5.98
N VAL A 11 26.59 2.91 5.92
CA VAL A 11 26.87 1.97 4.83
C VAL A 11 26.54 2.69 3.52
N SER A 12 27.56 3.25 2.89
CA SER A 12 27.52 3.74 1.52
C SER A 12 27.57 2.50 0.64
N VAL A 13 26.43 1.83 0.48
CA VAL A 13 26.20 1.04 -0.71
C VAL A 13 25.77 2.06 -1.76
N ALA A 14 26.62 2.30 -2.74
CA ALA A 14 26.17 2.81 -4.02
C ALA A 14 25.23 1.74 -4.59
N ALA A 15 23.93 1.85 -4.29
CA ALA A 15 22.90 1.03 -4.88
C ALA A 15 22.50 1.65 -6.21
N LEU A 16 23.00 1.06 -7.28
CA LEU A 16 22.40 1.17 -8.60
C LEU A 16 20.99 0.58 -8.55
N CYS A 17 20.02 1.37 -9.01
CA CYS A 17 18.64 1.08 -9.42
C CYS A 17 17.95 -0.19 -8.88
N ALA A 18 16.87 0.02 -8.12
CA ALA A 18 15.55 -0.59 -8.28
C ALA A 18 14.66 0.00 -7.18
N GLY A 19 13.45 0.45 -7.50
CA GLY A 19 12.31 -0.45 -7.33
C GLY A 19 11.57 -0.01 -6.07
N THR A 20 10.28 -0.28 -5.98
CA THR A 20 9.37 0.70 -5.42
C THR A 20 8.20 0.02 -4.76
N ALA A 21 7.96 0.39 -3.52
CA ALA A 21 6.68 0.95 -3.09
C ALA A 21 6.78 1.29 -1.58
N GLY A 22 5.83 1.91 -0.90
CA GLY A 22 4.41 2.06 -1.19
C GLY A 22 3.85 2.99 -0.15
N LEU A 23 3.42 4.10 -0.69
CA LEU A 23 2.95 5.31 -0.04
C LEU A 23 1.98 5.97 -1.06
N ALA A 24 1.28 5.16 -1.88
CA ALA A 24 0.67 5.37 -3.20
C ALA A 24 -0.80 5.66 -3.30
N GLN A 25 -1.33 6.60 -2.54
CA GLN A 25 -2.68 7.06 -2.81
C GLN A 25 -3.06 8.52 -2.53
N GLN A 26 -2.60 9.39 -3.42
CA GLN A 26 -3.30 10.63 -3.75
C GLN A 26 -2.92 11.21 -5.13
N ALA A 27 -2.01 10.59 -5.90
CA ALA A 27 -1.51 11.17 -7.15
C ALA A 27 -1.89 10.43 -8.45
N GLY A 28 -2.54 9.27 -8.37
CA GLY A 28 -3.01 8.52 -9.53
C GLY A 28 -1.93 7.96 -10.42
N VAL A 29 -1.38 6.83 -10.02
CA VAL A 29 -0.11 6.47 -10.58
C VAL A 29 0.08 4.98 -10.79
N ILE A 30 0.93 4.73 -11.78
CA ILE A 30 0.89 3.65 -12.78
C ILE A 30 2.27 2.95 -12.88
N SER A 31 3.19 3.33 -12.01
CA SER A 31 4.49 2.74 -11.72
C SER A 31 4.89 3.22 -10.32
N ASP A 32 5.71 2.50 -9.58
CA ASP A 32 6.87 3.03 -8.85
C ASP A 32 6.82 4.52 -8.37
N ASP A 33 6.75 5.49 -9.28
CA ASP A 33 6.32 6.90 -9.09
C ASP A 33 4.96 7.09 -8.38
N ALA A 34 4.30 6.00 -7.94
CA ALA A 34 2.87 5.91 -7.66
C ALA A 34 2.27 6.54 -6.46
N ILE A 35 3.19 7.12 -5.77
CA ILE A 35 3.19 7.08 -4.37
C ILE A 35 2.60 8.45 -3.92
N ALA A 36 1.44 8.55 -3.26
CA ALA A 36 0.92 9.78 -2.63
C ALA A 36 2.02 10.49 -1.88
N GLY A 37 2.28 11.73 -2.24
CA GLY A 37 3.34 12.49 -1.59
C GLY A 37 4.76 11.97 -1.85
N ARG A 38 4.95 10.90 -2.66
CA ARG A 38 6.28 10.53 -3.15
C ARG A 38 6.79 11.68 -3.98
N PRO A 39 7.97 12.18 -3.65
CA PRO A 39 8.54 13.26 -4.42
C PRO A 39 8.99 12.72 -5.78
N VAL A 40 8.87 13.54 -6.81
CA VAL A 40 9.35 13.22 -8.17
C VAL A 40 10.84 13.55 -8.29
N GLY A 41 11.55 12.85 -9.18
CA GLY A 41 12.99 13.07 -9.38
C GLY A 41 13.86 12.49 -8.28
N ILE A 42 13.45 11.36 -7.70
CA ILE A 42 14.21 10.68 -6.65
C ILE A 42 15.51 10.14 -7.22
N ILE A 43 16.61 10.49 -6.58
CA ILE A 43 17.92 9.87 -6.83
C ILE A 43 18.33 8.90 -5.72
N GLY A 44 17.58 8.84 -4.61
CA GLY A 44 17.70 7.80 -3.58
C GLY A 44 16.65 7.91 -2.46
N THR A 45 16.29 6.78 -1.87
CA THR A 45 15.38 6.68 -0.71
C THR A 45 16.02 5.78 0.35
N ALA A 46 15.86 6.13 1.62
CA ALA A 46 16.31 5.34 2.76
C ALA A 46 15.17 5.23 3.79
N PHE A 47 14.75 4.00 4.08
CA PHE A 47 13.93 3.70 5.25
C PHE A 47 14.86 3.49 6.43
N MET A 48 14.68 4.32 7.44
CA MET A 48 15.64 4.47 8.52
C MET A 48 15.22 3.72 9.78
N ASP A 49 13.92 3.46 9.94
CA ASP A 49 13.35 2.83 11.13
C ASP A 49 11.94 2.28 10.89
N LEU A 50 11.54 1.29 11.69
CA LEU A 50 10.20 0.70 11.75
C LEU A 50 9.66 0.91 13.18
N SER A 51 8.41 1.32 13.32
CA SER A 51 7.79 1.46 14.65
C SER A 51 7.70 0.08 15.31
N PRO A 52 7.86 -0.01 16.65
CA PRO A 52 7.81 -1.30 17.34
C PRO A 52 6.52 -2.09 17.10
N ASP A 53 5.38 -1.40 16.94
CA ASP A 53 4.09 -2.00 16.55
C ASP A 53 3.97 -2.41 15.05
N GLY A 54 4.99 -2.12 14.24
CA GLY A 54 5.08 -2.41 12.81
C GLY A 54 4.24 -1.53 11.89
N GLN A 55 3.54 -0.51 12.41
CA GLN A 55 2.55 0.27 11.65
C GLN A 55 3.11 1.50 10.92
N GLY A 56 4.33 1.92 11.20
CA GLY A 56 4.93 3.12 10.62
C GLY A 56 6.41 2.97 10.32
N VAL A 57 6.89 3.71 9.31
CA VAL A 57 8.31 3.77 8.93
C VAL A 57 8.79 5.23 8.87
N ALA A 58 9.99 5.52 9.38
CA ALA A 58 10.68 6.79 9.15
C ALA A 58 11.49 6.70 7.85
N ALA A 59 11.32 7.68 6.95
CA ALA A 59 11.97 7.66 5.64
C ALA A 59 12.63 8.99 5.29
N THR A 60 13.73 8.89 4.55
CA THR A 60 14.45 10.04 4.00
C THR A 60 14.59 9.86 2.48
N VAL A 61 14.25 10.89 1.72
CA VAL A 61 14.30 10.85 0.25
C VAL A 61 15.19 11.95 -0.28
N ARG A 62 16.10 11.59 -1.18
CA ARG A 62 17.01 12.51 -1.86
C ARG A 62 16.50 12.84 -3.27
N LEU A 63 16.36 14.13 -3.56
CA LEU A 63 15.86 14.62 -4.85
C LEU A 63 16.97 15.08 -5.78
N ASP A 64 18.05 15.61 -5.21
CA ASP A 64 19.22 15.98 -5.97
C ASP A 64 20.47 15.91 -5.07
N THR A 65 21.60 16.41 -5.57
CA THR A 65 22.87 16.40 -4.83
C THR A 65 22.77 17.02 -3.44
N TYR A 66 21.89 18.01 -3.25
CA TYR A 66 21.79 18.86 -2.07
C TYR A 66 20.45 18.75 -1.34
N THR A 67 19.39 18.30 -2.03
CA THR A 67 18.03 18.28 -1.48
C THR A 67 17.64 16.92 -0.94
N TRP A 68 17.25 16.89 0.34
CA TRP A 68 16.75 15.74 1.08
C TRP A 68 15.48 16.12 1.82
N HIS A 69 14.46 15.25 1.78
CA HIS A 69 13.19 15.43 2.45
C HIS A 69 12.92 14.27 3.41
N ALA A 70 12.39 14.61 4.58
CA ALA A 70 11.95 13.67 5.58
C ALA A 70 10.49 13.27 5.34
N TYR A 71 10.18 12.02 5.67
CA TYR A 71 8.84 11.48 5.50
C TYR A 71 8.48 10.52 6.63
N ARG A 72 7.18 10.52 6.95
CA ARG A 72 6.54 9.43 7.67
C ARG A 72 5.81 8.53 6.68
N VAL A 73 5.97 7.24 6.88
CA VAL A 73 5.44 6.20 6.00
C VAL A 73 4.43 5.38 6.78
N THR A 74 3.18 5.35 6.33
CA THR A 74 2.11 4.55 6.94
C THR A 74 1.33 3.84 5.84
N ALA A 75 0.26 3.13 6.20
CA ALA A 75 -0.72 2.68 5.21
C ALA A 75 -1.20 3.84 4.32
N ALA A 76 -1.27 5.09 4.77
CA ALA A 76 -1.88 6.16 3.98
C ALA A 76 -1.04 6.70 2.81
N GLY A 77 0.29 6.80 2.92
CA GLY A 77 1.07 7.57 1.95
C GLY A 77 2.29 8.30 2.52
N PHE A 78 3.21 8.76 1.65
CA PHE A 78 4.46 9.46 2.02
C PHE A 78 3.95 10.78 2.57
N GLU A 79 3.99 10.93 3.88
CA GLU A 79 3.63 12.16 4.52
C GLU A 79 4.90 12.99 4.67
N LEU A 80 5.03 14.05 3.86
CA LEU A 80 6.16 14.95 3.91
C LEU A 80 6.24 15.59 5.29
N LEU A 81 7.38 15.40 5.95
CA LEU A 81 7.69 16.02 7.23
C LEU A 81 8.45 17.32 6.95
N PRO A 82 7.88 18.48 7.25
CA PRO A 82 8.50 19.75 6.88
C PRO A 82 9.78 19.98 7.69
N GLY A 83 10.79 20.55 7.05
CA GLY A 83 11.93 21.16 7.73
C GLY A 83 11.68 22.63 8.04
N ARG A 84 12.70 23.29 8.59
CA ARG A 84 12.67 24.74 8.79
C ARG A 84 12.55 25.46 7.44
N PRO A 85 11.94 26.66 7.41
CA PRO A 85 11.82 27.43 6.17
C PRO A 85 13.18 27.65 5.49
N GLY A 86 13.34 27.10 4.28
CA GLY A 86 14.56 27.23 3.48
C GLY A 86 15.61 26.14 3.69
N ASP A 87 15.41 25.21 4.61
CA ASP A 87 16.29 24.05 4.78
C ASP A 87 16.09 23.06 3.62
N ALA A 88 17.17 22.71 2.93
CA ALA A 88 17.13 21.77 1.81
C ALA A 88 17.46 20.33 2.22
N ALA A 89 18.05 20.09 3.39
CA ALA A 89 18.40 18.75 3.85
C ALA A 89 17.65 18.41 5.14
N VAL A 90 16.49 17.77 4.98
CA VAL A 90 15.60 17.32 6.05
C VAL A 90 15.56 15.79 6.01
N GLU A 91 15.80 15.13 7.13
CA GLU A 91 15.89 13.67 7.19
C GLU A 91 15.16 13.15 8.43
N ALA A 92 14.48 12.01 8.30
CA ALA A 92 13.81 11.29 9.38
C ALA A 92 14.54 9.98 9.67
N TRP A 93 14.85 9.72 10.94
CA TRP A 93 15.76 8.65 11.38
C TRP A 93 15.19 7.67 12.41
N GLY A 94 14.11 8.03 13.12
CA GLY A 94 13.46 7.15 14.09
C GLY A 94 11.95 7.37 14.18
N ILE A 95 11.19 6.34 14.55
CA ILE A 95 9.72 6.39 14.68
C ILE A 95 9.20 5.59 15.88
N ALA A 96 8.19 6.13 16.56
CA ALA A 96 7.53 5.51 17.72
C ALA A 96 6.21 4.80 17.35
N ASP A 97 5.61 4.06 18.30
CA ASP A 97 4.33 3.33 18.13
C ASP A 97 3.17 4.27 17.76
N ASP A 98 3.18 5.51 18.24
CA ASP A 98 2.15 6.50 17.93
C ASP A 98 2.37 7.23 16.58
N GLY A 99 3.41 6.84 15.86
CA GLY A 99 3.82 7.46 14.59
C GLY A 99 4.55 8.80 14.75
N THR A 100 5.00 9.16 15.95
CA THR A 100 5.92 10.30 16.16
C THR A 100 7.27 10.00 15.53
N VAL A 101 7.83 10.95 14.78
CA VAL A 101 9.09 10.78 14.03
C VAL A 101 10.14 11.76 14.53
N VAL A 102 11.41 11.37 14.52
CA VAL A 102 12.54 12.25 14.84
C VAL A 102 13.58 12.28 13.73
N GLY A 103 14.39 13.34 13.69
CA GLY A 103 15.46 13.47 12.71
C GLY A 103 16.23 14.78 12.78
N VAL A 104 16.58 15.32 11.61
CA VAL A 104 17.35 16.57 11.46
C VAL A 104 16.78 17.48 10.37
N SER A 105 16.84 18.80 10.60
CA SER A 105 16.64 19.83 9.58
C SER A 105 17.91 20.69 9.43
N ARG A 106 18.38 20.91 8.20
CA ARG A 106 19.57 21.71 7.89
C ARG A 106 19.48 22.44 6.53
N PRO A 107 20.15 23.61 6.40
CA PRO A 107 20.19 24.38 5.15
C PRO A 107 20.66 23.56 3.95
N ASP A 108 21.70 22.75 4.17
CA ASP A 108 22.25 21.80 3.21
C ASP A 108 22.95 20.67 3.97
N TYR A 109 23.35 19.60 3.25
CA TYR A 109 23.93 18.40 3.86
C TYR A 109 25.28 18.64 4.57
N ALA A 110 26.03 19.70 4.25
CA ALA A 110 27.28 20.05 4.90
C ALA A 110 27.10 21.05 6.05
N ALA A 111 25.95 21.70 6.14
CA ALA A 111 25.61 22.65 7.19
C ALA A 111 25.32 21.95 8.53
N ARG A 112 25.37 22.74 9.60
CA ARG A 112 24.92 22.31 10.93
C ARG A 112 23.40 22.17 10.94
N GLY A 113 22.93 21.14 11.61
CA GLY A 113 21.53 20.82 11.72
C GLY A 113 20.95 21.10 13.10
N VAL A 114 19.63 21.04 13.15
CA VAL A 114 18.83 21.06 14.35
C VAL A 114 18.10 19.72 14.44
N ALA A 115 18.17 19.09 15.61
CA ALA A 115 17.37 17.93 15.94
C ALA A 115 15.90 18.32 15.95
N VAL A 116 15.06 17.49 15.37
CA VAL A 116 13.63 17.81 15.19
C VAL A 116 12.77 16.60 15.52
N ILE A 117 11.55 16.88 15.95
CA ILE A 117 10.50 15.90 16.21
C ILE A 117 9.22 16.32 15.49
N TRP A 118 8.51 15.34 14.94
CA TRP A 118 7.26 15.52 14.23
C TRP A 118 6.15 14.73 14.90
N HIS A 119 5.10 15.44 15.33
CA HIS A 119 3.82 14.85 15.69
C HIS A 119 2.84 15.13 14.55
N GLY A 120 2.55 14.10 13.74
CA GLY A 120 1.94 14.32 12.43
C GLY A 120 2.90 15.09 11.52
N THR A 121 2.43 16.14 10.87
CA THR A 121 3.28 17.09 10.11
C THR A 121 3.78 18.27 10.94
N THR A 122 3.45 18.32 12.23
CA THR A 122 3.86 19.43 13.10
C THR A 122 5.32 19.28 13.49
N LEU A 123 6.17 20.10 12.90
CA LEU A 123 7.60 20.20 13.23
C LEU A 123 7.80 20.93 14.57
N THR A 124 8.55 20.31 15.48
CA THR A 124 9.10 20.96 16.68
C THR A 124 10.63 20.86 16.65
N GLU A 125 11.31 21.99 16.85
CA GLU A 125 12.77 22.02 17.01
C GLU A 125 13.14 21.61 18.43
N LEU A 126 14.11 20.71 18.55
CA LEU A 126 14.64 20.26 19.83
C LEU A 126 15.86 21.11 20.22
N ASP A 127 15.94 21.44 21.51
CA ASP A 127 16.97 22.32 22.07
C ASP A 127 18.41 21.81 21.81
N HIS A 128 19.35 22.76 21.82
CA HIS A 128 20.78 22.48 21.75
C HIS A 128 21.42 22.48 23.14
N LEU A 129 22.54 21.75 23.30
CA LEU A 129 23.40 21.93 24.48
C LEU A 129 24.15 23.27 24.45
N ALA A 130 24.69 23.67 23.29
CA ALA A 130 25.41 24.93 23.15
C ALA A 130 24.47 26.13 23.33
N THR A 131 24.84 27.03 24.24
CA THR A 131 24.18 28.34 24.38
C THR A 131 24.70 29.34 23.34
N ASN A 132 25.93 29.13 22.84
CA ASN A 132 26.49 29.90 21.74
C ASN A 132 25.91 29.47 20.39
N THR A 133 25.08 30.32 19.80
CA THR A 133 24.46 30.09 18.48
C THR A 133 25.47 29.82 17.36
N ALA A 134 26.70 30.34 17.48
CA ALA A 134 27.77 30.07 16.53
C ALA A 134 28.40 28.67 16.67
N LEU A 135 27.94 27.83 17.62
CA LEU A 135 28.37 26.43 17.83
C LEU A 135 27.22 25.43 17.71
N GLN A 136 25.97 25.89 17.81
CA GLN A 136 24.77 25.04 17.81
C GLN A 136 24.71 24.08 16.63
N ASN A 137 24.59 22.80 16.98
CA ASN A 137 24.40 21.69 16.07
C ASN A 137 23.79 20.55 16.90
N SER A 138 22.65 20.02 16.48
CA SER A 138 22.04 18.84 17.10
C SER A 138 21.42 17.95 16.04
N VAL A 139 21.30 16.67 16.38
CA VAL A 139 20.56 15.69 15.59
C VAL A 139 19.89 14.66 16.49
N ALA A 140 18.68 14.22 16.17
CA ALA A 140 18.02 13.07 16.78
C ALA A 140 18.15 11.83 15.87
N TYR A 141 18.70 10.73 16.41
CA TYR A 141 18.94 9.46 15.70
C TYR A 141 17.88 8.38 15.97
N GLY A 142 17.16 8.49 17.09
CA GLY A 142 16.14 7.50 17.47
C GLY A 142 15.17 8.07 18.52
N ILE A 143 14.08 7.34 18.76
CA ILE A 143 13.04 7.68 19.72
C ILE A 143 12.62 6.41 20.48
N SER A 144 12.20 6.53 21.74
CA SER A 144 11.60 5.43 22.49
C SER A 144 10.28 4.99 21.87
N GLY A 145 9.94 3.71 22.02
CA GLY A 145 8.71 3.15 21.43
C GLY A 145 7.43 3.84 21.91
N ASP A 146 7.42 4.37 23.14
CA ASP A 146 6.32 5.17 23.69
C ASP A 146 6.26 6.63 23.19
N GLY A 147 7.21 7.05 22.34
CA GLY A 147 7.26 8.38 21.72
C GLY A 147 7.74 9.52 22.63
N ARG A 148 8.16 9.23 23.87
CA ARG A 148 8.47 10.29 24.86
C ARG A 148 9.93 10.74 24.88
N VAL A 149 10.86 9.85 24.54
CA VAL A 149 12.30 10.11 24.68
C VAL A 149 12.98 10.06 23.31
N ALA A 150 13.30 11.23 22.76
CA ALA A 150 14.17 11.32 21.59
C ALA A 150 15.63 11.26 22.03
N VAL A 151 16.48 10.58 21.28
CA VAL A 151 17.91 10.45 21.56
C VAL A 151 18.74 10.85 20.36
N GLY A 152 19.92 11.42 20.62
CA GLY A 152 20.86 11.67 19.55
C GLY A 152 22.14 12.33 20.00
N ALA A 153 22.53 13.41 19.33
CA ALA A 153 23.78 14.09 19.61
C ALA A 153 23.67 15.62 19.48
N SER A 154 24.39 16.36 20.33
CA SER A 154 24.47 17.82 20.28
C SER A 154 25.87 18.32 20.63
N ILE A 155 26.27 19.47 20.06
CA ILE A 155 27.50 20.16 20.42
C ILE A 155 27.21 21.05 21.66
N PRO A 156 27.98 20.93 22.76
CA PRO A 156 27.97 21.87 23.89
C PRO A 156 28.85 23.10 23.60
N ASP A 157 28.93 24.07 24.54
CA ASP A 157 29.85 25.22 24.41
C ASP A 157 31.33 24.84 24.54
N SER A 158 31.63 23.58 24.86
CA SER A 158 32.96 22.96 24.80
C SER A 158 33.19 22.22 23.48
N TYR A 159 34.42 21.73 23.26
CA TYR A 159 34.73 20.92 22.07
C TYR A 159 34.21 19.48 22.21
N GLY A 160 33.69 18.92 21.11
CA GLY A 160 33.23 17.53 21.03
C GLY A 160 31.71 17.44 20.80
N LEU A 161 31.25 16.38 20.14
CA LEU A 161 29.82 16.08 20.02
C LEU A 161 29.43 15.22 21.22
N HIS A 162 28.35 15.52 21.92
CA HIS A 162 27.88 14.78 23.09
C HIS A 162 26.58 14.06 22.78
N ALA A 163 26.42 12.83 23.27
CA ALA A 163 25.13 12.17 23.22
C ALA A 163 24.14 12.89 24.13
N VAL A 164 22.90 12.99 23.67
CA VAL A 164 21.83 13.72 24.37
C VAL A 164 20.54 12.93 24.33
N ARG A 165 19.63 13.29 25.24
CA ARG A 165 18.20 12.96 25.12
C ARG A 165 17.34 14.20 25.30
N TRP A 166 16.13 14.13 24.75
CA TRP A 166 15.06 15.09 24.97
C TRP A 166 13.83 14.33 25.44
N VAL A 167 13.29 14.73 26.59
CA VAL A 167 12.11 14.10 27.20
C VAL A 167 10.92 15.01 26.96
N ASP A 168 9.88 14.49 26.30
CA ASP A 168 8.64 15.21 25.97
C ASP A 168 8.88 16.56 25.26
N GLY A 169 9.89 16.63 24.39
CA GLY A 169 10.29 17.86 23.70
C GLY A 169 10.92 18.93 24.61
N GLY A 170 11.30 18.57 25.84
CA GLY A 170 11.98 19.43 26.79
C GLY A 170 13.44 19.76 26.41
N PRO A 171 14.20 20.41 27.31
CA PRO A 171 15.57 20.82 27.03
C PRO A 171 16.50 19.63 26.78
N ALA A 172 17.57 19.88 26.03
CA ALA A 172 18.61 18.87 25.79
C ALA A 172 19.29 18.46 27.11
N GLU A 173 19.21 17.18 27.45
CA GLU A 173 19.93 16.59 28.58
C GLU A 173 21.24 15.97 28.08
N ASP A 174 22.38 16.45 28.59
CA ASP A 174 23.70 15.91 28.26
C ASP A 174 23.89 14.56 28.95
N LEU A 175 24.12 13.51 28.15
CA LEU A 175 24.38 12.17 28.65
C LEU A 175 25.88 11.89 28.80
N ASN A 176 26.73 12.74 28.22
CA ASN A 176 28.16 12.47 28.11
C ASN A 176 28.82 12.33 29.48
N GLY A 177 29.63 11.28 29.65
CA GLY A 177 30.23 10.90 30.93
C GLY A 177 31.17 9.71 30.78
N GLY A 178 31.53 9.04 31.88
CA GLY A 178 32.22 7.73 31.81
C GLY A 178 33.60 7.73 31.11
N GLY A 179 34.25 8.88 30.94
CA GLY A 179 35.53 9.02 30.24
C GLY A 179 35.42 9.22 28.72
N PHE A 180 34.20 9.39 28.19
CA PHE A 180 33.97 9.77 26.80
C PHE A 180 34.28 11.25 26.56
N VAL A 181 35.05 11.53 25.51
CA VAL A 181 35.37 12.91 25.06
C VAL A 181 34.52 13.34 23.87
N GLY A 182 33.76 12.41 23.30
CA GLY A 182 32.65 12.67 22.39
C GLY A 182 31.79 11.41 22.25
N SER A 183 30.49 11.57 22.07
CA SER A 183 29.51 10.48 22.06
C SER A 183 28.29 10.79 21.20
N GLN A 184 27.59 9.73 20.78
CA GLN A 184 26.34 9.79 20.02
C GLN A 184 25.41 8.68 20.53
N ALA A 185 24.18 9.03 20.90
CA ALA A 185 23.13 8.06 21.17
C ALA A 185 22.45 7.66 19.86
N MET A 186 22.16 6.38 19.69
CA MET A 186 21.62 5.80 18.45
C MET A 186 20.20 5.24 18.61
N ARG A 187 19.94 4.56 19.74
CA ARG A 187 18.67 3.88 20.03
C ARG A 187 18.36 3.93 21.53
N ALA A 188 17.08 3.77 21.86
CA ALA A 188 16.55 3.75 23.23
C ALA A 188 15.59 2.57 23.42
N SER A 189 15.48 2.06 24.64
CA SER A 189 14.45 1.07 25.02
C SER A 189 13.05 1.66 24.86
N ARG A 190 12.01 0.80 24.93
CA ARG A 190 10.62 1.20 24.71
C ARG A 190 10.15 2.34 25.63
N ASP A 191 10.67 2.38 26.86
CA ASP A 191 10.38 3.40 27.89
C ASP A 191 11.45 4.51 27.97
N GLY A 192 12.48 4.46 27.12
CA GLY A 192 13.59 5.42 27.12
C GLY A 192 14.51 5.40 28.34
N SER A 193 14.41 4.38 29.22
CA SER A 193 15.23 4.27 30.43
C SER A 193 16.66 3.79 30.16
N VAL A 194 16.86 3.07 29.05
CA VAL A 194 18.16 2.60 28.55
C VAL A 194 18.43 3.23 27.19
N ILE A 195 19.63 3.78 27.02
CA ILE A 195 20.07 4.43 25.78
C ILE A 195 21.40 3.82 25.35
N VAL A 196 21.54 3.47 24.07
CA VAL A 196 22.76 2.88 23.52
C VAL A 196 23.34 3.72 22.42
N GLY A 197 24.65 3.59 22.21
CA GLY A 197 25.32 4.30 21.15
C GLY A 197 26.82 4.03 21.14
N HIS A 198 27.58 4.99 20.66
CA HIS A 198 29.03 4.89 20.63
C HIS A 198 29.69 6.26 20.83
N GLY A 199 30.95 6.24 21.26
CA GLY A 199 31.74 7.44 21.48
C GLY A 199 33.24 7.18 21.46
N SER A 200 34.03 8.23 21.57
CA SER A 200 35.48 8.16 21.70
C SER A 200 35.90 8.29 23.16
N THR A 201 36.83 7.45 23.58
CA THR A 201 37.47 7.47 24.90
C THR A 201 38.95 7.83 24.75
N ALA A 202 39.66 8.00 25.87
CA ALA A 202 41.12 8.26 25.83
C ALA A 202 41.91 7.12 25.16
N THR A 203 41.34 5.91 25.08
CA THR A 203 42.02 4.70 24.60
C THR A 203 41.47 4.18 23.28
N ARG A 204 40.25 4.57 22.87
CA ARG A 204 39.60 4.08 21.65
C ARG A 204 38.96 5.21 20.85
N ALA A 205 39.12 5.13 19.53
CA ALA A 205 38.53 6.08 18.60
C ALA A 205 36.99 5.94 18.52
N THR A 206 36.46 4.73 18.70
CA THR A 206 35.02 4.45 18.73
C THR A 206 34.76 3.22 19.61
N GLU A 207 33.88 3.38 20.58
CA GLU A 207 33.53 2.38 21.58
C GLU A 207 32.05 2.46 21.89
N ALA A 208 31.37 1.31 21.87
CA ALA A 208 29.98 1.18 22.23
C ALA A 208 29.76 1.54 23.70
N PHE A 209 28.62 2.17 24.00
CA PHE A 209 28.20 2.43 25.37
C PHE A 209 26.75 2.03 25.60
N VAL A 210 26.44 1.80 26.88
CA VAL A 210 25.08 1.78 27.42
C VAL A 210 24.95 2.91 28.44
N TRP A 211 23.80 3.55 28.48
CA TRP A 211 23.46 4.58 29.47
C TRP A 211 22.19 4.17 30.18
N HIS A 212 22.21 4.27 31.51
CA HIS A 212 21.04 4.05 32.36
C HIS A 212 20.69 5.31 33.14
N ALA A 213 19.39 5.57 33.28
CA ALA A 213 18.90 6.65 34.11
C ALA A 213 19.42 6.55 35.55
N GLY A 214 20.14 7.60 35.99
CA GLY A 214 20.73 7.66 37.33
C GLY A 214 22.10 6.99 37.50
N GLN A 215 22.58 6.21 36.53
CA GLN A 215 23.92 5.58 36.56
C GLN A 215 24.89 6.18 35.55
N GLY A 216 24.38 6.81 34.47
CA GLY A 216 25.21 7.46 33.46
C GLY A 216 25.74 6.51 32.39
N MET A 217 26.71 6.97 31.60
CA MET A 217 27.33 6.18 30.53
C MET A 217 28.33 5.16 31.07
N GLN A 218 28.21 3.93 30.56
CA GLN A 218 29.16 2.85 30.72
C GLN A 218 29.71 2.43 29.35
N ALA A 219 31.03 2.45 29.20
CA ALA A 219 31.71 1.90 28.04
C ALA A 219 31.64 0.36 28.04
N LEU A 220 31.37 -0.24 26.87
CA LEU A 220 31.23 -1.69 26.72
C LEU A 220 32.53 -2.39 26.30
N GLY A 221 33.56 -1.64 25.89
CA GLY A 221 34.77 -2.23 25.33
C GLY A 221 34.61 -2.73 23.90
N VAL A 222 35.56 -3.56 23.48
CA VAL A 222 35.49 -4.36 22.25
C VAL A 222 35.52 -5.82 22.63
N LEU A 223 35.23 -6.71 21.68
CA LEU A 223 35.28 -8.15 21.94
C LEU A 223 36.67 -8.55 22.46
N PRO A 224 36.78 -9.51 23.40
CA PRO A 224 38.06 -9.88 24.02
C PRO A 224 39.17 -10.19 23.01
N ARG A 225 38.81 -10.80 21.88
CA ARG A 225 39.78 -11.11 20.81
C ARG A 225 40.28 -9.89 20.03
N HIS A 226 39.61 -8.74 20.12
CA HIS A 226 40.04 -7.46 19.53
C HIS A 226 40.74 -6.56 20.56
N GLU A 227 40.83 -6.99 21.83
CA GLU A 227 41.48 -6.23 22.88
C GLU A 227 42.99 -6.07 22.60
N GLY A 228 43.54 -4.89 22.91
CA GLY A 228 44.94 -4.56 22.62
C GLY A 228 45.27 -4.27 21.15
N MET A 229 44.33 -4.48 20.22
CA MET A 229 44.53 -4.14 18.82
C MET A 229 44.36 -2.65 18.57
N GLN A 230 45.40 -2.01 18.01
CA GLN A 230 45.35 -0.60 17.62
C GLN A 230 44.23 -0.38 16.59
N TYR A 231 43.35 0.60 16.84
CA TYR A 231 42.18 0.92 16.01
C TYR A 231 40.99 -0.05 16.07
N SER A 232 40.98 -1.01 17.00
CA SER A 232 39.75 -1.78 17.27
C SER A 232 38.62 -0.87 17.76
N ALA A 233 37.41 -1.15 17.28
CA ALA A 233 36.22 -0.35 17.55
C ALA A 233 35.01 -1.24 17.85
N SER A 234 34.00 -0.66 18.49
CA SER A 234 32.69 -1.28 18.70
C SER A 234 31.59 -0.25 18.54
N LEU A 235 30.44 -0.70 18.03
CA LEU A 235 29.24 0.11 17.87
C LEU A 235 28.05 -0.68 18.38
N ALA A 236 27.26 -0.07 19.28
CA ALA A 236 25.91 -0.54 19.57
C ALA A 236 24.96 0.02 18.52
N THR A 237 24.16 -0.85 17.91
CA THR A 237 23.20 -0.52 16.85
C THR A 237 21.78 -0.52 17.37
N ASP A 238 21.45 -1.39 18.33
CA ASP A 238 20.10 -1.56 18.83
C ASP A 238 20.06 -2.10 20.28
N VAL A 239 18.90 -1.98 20.92
CA VAL A 239 18.62 -2.44 22.29
C VAL A 239 17.22 -3.04 22.36
N SER A 240 17.06 -4.15 23.10
CA SER A 240 15.75 -4.77 23.29
C SER A 240 14.74 -3.82 23.95
N SER A 241 13.45 -4.03 23.68
CA SER A 241 12.36 -3.21 24.24
C SER A 241 12.39 -3.13 25.76
N ASP A 242 12.84 -4.20 26.44
CA ASP A 242 13.01 -4.26 27.89
C ASP A 242 14.34 -3.67 28.42
N GLY A 243 15.23 -3.21 27.55
CA GLY A 243 16.51 -2.57 27.87
C GLY A 243 17.61 -3.53 28.34
N ARG A 244 17.41 -4.86 28.34
CA ARG A 244 18.34 -5.83 28.92
C ARG A 244 19.43 -6.32 27.97
N VAL A 245 19.19 -6.26 26.68
CA VAL A 245 20.08 -6.80 25.65
C VAL A 245 20.49 -5.68 24.70
N VAL A 246 21.79 -5.46 24.57
CA VAL A 246 22.36 -4.52 23.60
C VAL A 246 23.07 -5.30 22.51
N VAL A 247 22.82 -4.95 21.26
CA VAL A 247 23.43 -5.62 20.10
C VAL A 247 24.23 -4.65 19.25
N GLY A 248 25.15 -5.20 18.46
CA GLY A 248 26.00 -4.40 17.60
C GLY A 248 27.10 -5.22 16.96
N PHE A 249 28.22 -4.57 16.66
CA PHE A 249 29.40 -5.26 16.14
C PHE A 249 30.70 -4.64 16.64
N SER A 250 31.74 -5.47 16.69
CA SER A 250 33.10 -5.06 17.01
C SER A 250 34.02 -5.35 15.83
N ASN A 251 34.84 -4.37 15.46
CA ASN A 251 35.76 -4.45 14.34
C ASN A 251 37.19 -4.77 14.79
N ASP A 252 37.85 -5.60 14.00
CA ASP A 252 39.31 -5.75 14.04
C ASP A 252 40.04 -4.61 13.30
N VAL A 253 41.37 -4.70 13.24
CA VAL A 253 42.24 -3.69 12.58
C VAL A 253 42.06 -3.62 11.07
N SER A 254 41.50 -4.65 10.45
CA SER A 254 41.23 -4.72 9.01
C SER A 254 39.81 -4.22 8.69
N GLY A 255 39.02 -3.86 9.70
CA GLY A 255 37.64 -3.43 9.56
C GLY A 255 36.65 -4.59 9.41
N ASN A 256 37.08 -5.83 9.66
CA ASN A 256 36.17 -6.98 9.66
C ASN A 256 35.37 -7.01 10.95
N GLY A 257 34.05 -6.99 10.83
CA GLY A 257 33.13 -7.03 11.97
C GLY A 257 32.95 -8.43 12.54
N GLU A 258 32.61 -8.48 13.82
CA GLU A 258 31.82 -9.57 14.41
C GLU A 258 30.68 -9.00 15.23
N ALA A 259 29.49 -9.54 14.98
CA ALA A 259 28.29 -9.21 15.72
C ALA A 259 28.46 -9.58 17.20
N PHE A 260 27.97 -8.74 18.09
CA PHE A 260 27.98 -8.99 19.52
C PHE A 260 26.58 -8.88 20.13
N ARG A 261 26.45 -9.51 21.30
CA ARG A 261 25.37 -9.31 22.27
C ARG A 261 26.00 -8.94 23.61
N TRP A 262 25.47 -7.93 24.27
CA TRP A 262 25.85 -7.52 25.61
C TRP A 262 24.68 -7.63 26.57
N THR A 263 24.97 -8.11 27.78
CA THR A 263 24.07 -8.09 28.94
C THR A 263 24.86 -7.68 30.16
N GLU A 264 24.19 -7.11 31.17
CA GLU A 264 24.85 -6.69 32.41
C GLU A 264 25.56 -7.86 33.11
N ALA A 265 24.93 -9.03 33.16
CA ALA A 265 25.48 -10.22 33.81
C ALA A 265 26.59 -10.90 32.99
N GLY A 266 26.47 -10.88 31.66
CA GLY A 266 27.32 -11.64 30.75
C GLY A 266 28.46 -10.85 30.11
N GLY A 267 28.44 -9.53 30.21
CA GLY A 267 29.38 -8.65 29.49
C GLY A 267 29.23 -8.75 27.97
N LEU A 268 30.27 -8.32 27.25
CA LEU A 268 30.29 -8.25 25.78
C LEU A 268 30.68 -9.61 25.17
N GLN A 269 29.76 -10.24 24.43
CA GLN A 269 29.93 -11.58 23.87
C GLN A 269 29.80 -11.57 22.36
N GLY A 270 30.71 -12.25 21.66
CA GLY A 270 30.67 -12.38 20.19
C GLY A 270 29.70 -13.46 19.75
N LEU A 271 28.92 -13.18 18.69
CA LEU A 271 27.94 -14.12 18.11
C LEU A 271 28.54 -15.05 17.05
N GLY A 272 29.82 -14.84 16.71
CA GLY A 272 30.51 -15.59 15.67
C GLY A 272 30.28 -15.03 14.26
N ARG A 273 30.63 -15.84 13.26
CA ARG A 273 30.46 -15.58 11.83
C ARG A 273 29.90 -16.83 11.16
N LEU A 274 29.34 -16.66 9.96
CA LEU A 274 29.02 -17.80 9.10
C LEU A 274 30.29 -18.58 8.72
N PRO A 275 30.19 -19.89 8.43
CA PRO A 275 31.32 -20.70 7.99
C PRO A 275 32.07 -20.06 6.82
N ASP A 276 33.40 -19.94 6.97
CA ASP A 276 34.32 -19.30 6.01
C ASP A 276 33.99 -17.83 5.65
N GLY A 277 33.10 -17.22 6.45
CA GLY A 277 32.75 -15.81 6.42
C GLY A 277 33.72 -14.96 7.22
N ASN A 278 33.95 -13.73 6.77
CA ASN A 278 34.87 -12.80 7.44
C ASN A 278 34.19 -11.63 8.15
N ASP A 279 32.88 -11.44 8.01
CA ASP A 279 32.15 -10.31 8.59
C ASP A 279 30.78 -10.77 9.11
N SER A 280 30.35 -10.24 10.25
CA SER A 280 28.99 -10.33 10.77
C SER A 280 28.64 -9.05 11.53
N ARG A 281 27.39 -8.58 11.39
CA ARG A 281 26.89 -7.35 12.00
C ARG A 281 25.46 -7.53 12.47
N ALA A 282 25.22 -7.33 13.77
CA ALA A 282 23.87 -7.20 14.29
C ALA A 282 23.34 -5.79 14.03
N LEU A 283 22.15 -5.72 13.44
CA LEU A 283 21.49 -4.46 13.09
C LEU A 283 20.23 -4.21 13.93
N ALA A 284 19.53 -5.26 14.32
CA ALA A 284 18.33 -5.18 15.15
C ALA A 284 18.15 -6.41 16.05
N THR A 285 17.37 -6.25 17.12
CA THR A 285 17.00 -7.32 18.05
C THR A 285 15.51 -7.26 18.40
N ASN A 286 14.90 -8.40 18.75
CA ASN A 286 13.50 -8.43 19.18
C ASN A 286 13.32 -7.92 20.63
N GLY A 287 12.07 -7.89 21.11
CA GLY A 287 11.67 -7.18 22.33
C GLY A 287 12.30 -7.69 23.63
N ASP A 288 12.67 -8.97 23.68
CA ASP A 288 13.39 -9.59 24.80
C ASP A 288 14.88 -9.88 24.50
N GLY A 289 15.33 -9.58 23.28
CA GLY A 289 16.70 -9.78 22.84
C GLY A 289 17.13 -11.24 22.63
N SER A 290 16.18 -12.16 22.47
CA SER A 290 16.43 -13.58 22.17
C SER A 290 16.72 -13.86 20.70
N VAL A 291 16.28 -12.98 19.79
CA VAL A 291 16.51 -13.08 18.34
C VAL A 291 17.20 -11.82 17.84
N ILE A 292 18.31 -12.01 17.12
CA ILE A 292 19.14 -10.93 16.58
C ILE A 292 19.24 -11.10 15.06
N VAL A 293 19.08 -10.00 14.32
CA VAL A 293 19.17 -10.01 12.85
C VAL A 293 20.17 -8.98 12.34
N GLY A 294 20.62 -9.17 11.10
CA GLY A 294 21.52 -8.24 10.44
C GLY A 294 22.08 -8.75 9.13
N SER A 295 23.37 -8.56 8.93
CA SER A 295 24.08 -9.09 7.76
C SER A 295 25.33 -9.86 8.16
N ALA A 296 25.68 -10.85 7.36
CA ALA A 296 26.94 -11.58 7.46
C ALA A 296 27.51 -11.85 6.07
N ARG A 297 28.79 -12.21 6.00
CA ARG A 297 29.43 -12.63 4.77
C ARG A 297 29.69 -14.12 4.75
N ARG A 298 29.65 -14.71 3.56
CA ARG A 298 30.05 -16.09 3.29
C ARG A 298 30.69 -16.18 1.90
N PRO A 299 31.48 -17.24 1.60
CA PRO A 299 32.00 -17.44 0.25
C PRO A 299 30.89 -17.47 -0.80
N SER A 300 31.12 -16.82 -1.94
CA SER A 300 30.14 -16.80 -3.02
C SER A 300 29.95 -18.19 -3.62
N GLN A 301 28.68 -18.53 -3.90
CA GLN A 301 28.33 -19.80 -4.55
C GLN A 301 28.90 -19.93 -5.97
N TRP A 302 29.17 -18.81 -6.64
CA TRP A 302 29.66 -18.78 -8.02
C TRP A 302 31.17 -18.64 -8.10
N VAL A 303 31.77 -17.85 -7.20
CA VAL A 303 33.21 -17.59 -7.15
C VAL A 303 33.67 -17.65 -5.70
N PRO A 304 34.10 -18.81 -5.17
CA PRO A 304 34.38 -19.01 -3.73
C PRO A 304 35.46 -18.09 -3.12
N THR A 305 36.25 -17.41 -3.94
CA THR A 305 37.23 -16.41 -3.49
C THR A 305 36.60 -15.04 -3.21
N LEU A 306 35.37 -14.80 -3.67
CA LEU A 306 34.55 -13.64 -3.34
C LEU A 306 33.64 -13.96 -2.14
N GLN A 307 33.16 -12.91 -1.48
CA GLN A 307 32.27 -13.02 -0.34
C GLN A 307 30.92 -12.36 -0.69
N ASP A 308 29.84 -13.11 -0.57
CA ASP A 308 28.47 -12.61 -0.71
C ASP A 308 28.00 -12.12 0.66
N THR A 309 27.25 -11.01 0.66
CA THR A 309 26.57 -10.52 1.88
C THR A 309 25.18 -11.13 1.93
N VAL A 310 24.82 -11.70 3.08
CA VAL A 310 23.52 -12.33 3.32
C VAL A 310 22.87 -11.84 4.60
N ALA A 311 21.53 -11.88 4.62
CA ALA A 311 20.74 -11.64 5.81
C ALA A 311 20.99 -12.75 6.84
N MET A 312 21.42 -12.36 8.04
CA MET A 312 21.70 -13.28 9.14
C MET A 312 20.61 -13.19 10.21
N ARG A 313 20.35 -14.34 10.85
CA ARG A 313 19.49 -14.48 12.03
C ARG A 313 20.26 -15.32 13.06
N TRP A 314 20.26 -14.86 14.31
CA TRP A 314 20.91 -15.54 15.43
C TRP A 314 19.93 -15.77 16.57
N THR A 315 20.02 -16.94 17.20
CA THR A 315 19.40 -17.27 18.48
C THR A 315 20.43 -17.94 19.38
N GLU A 316 20.21 -17.95 20.70
CA GLU A 316 21.11 -18.64 21.63
C GLU A 316 21.13 -20.16 21.40
N ALA A 317 19.99 -20.74 20.97
CA ALA A 317 19.85 -22.17 20.73
C ALA A 317 20.55 -22.63 19.45
N ASP A 318 20.44 -21.85 18.37
CA ASP A 318 20.85 -22.26 17.02
C ASP A 318 22.20 -21.66 16.60
N GLY A 319 22.65 -20.60 17.27
CA GLY A 319 23.78 -19.80 16.81
C GLY A 319 23.44 -18.98 15.56
N MET A 320 24.46 -18.63 14.77
CA MET A 320 24.30 -17.78 13.58
C MET A 320 23.91 -18.61 12.35
N GLY A 321 22.74 -18.34 11.80
CA GLY A 321 22.27 -18.86 10.52
C GLY A 321 21.84 -17.75 9.56
N THR A 322 21.26 -18.12 8.42
CA THR A 322 20.68 -17.16 7.47
C THR A 322 19.16 -17.09 7.57
N VAL A 323 18.57 -15.98 7.12
CA VAL A 323 17.11 -15.87 6.98
C VAL A 323 16.55 -16.92 6.02
N ALA A 324 17.29 -17.27 4.96
CA ALA A 324 16.91 -18.33 4.02
C ALA A 324 16.84 -19.71 4.70
N ASP A 325 17.81 -20.03 5.56
CA ASP A 325 17.83 -21.31 6.30
C ASP A 325 16.68 -21.37 7.31
N TRP A 326 16.40 -20.26 8.01
CA TRP A 326 15.27 -20.15 8.94
C TRP A 326 13.93 -20.38 8.24
N LEU A 327 13.73 -19.76 7.08
CA LEU A 327 12.54 -19.95 6.24
C LEU A 327 12.43 -21.40 5.74
N SER A 328 13.52 -21.95 5.21
CA SER A 328 13.55 -23.32 4.67
C SER A 328 13.30 -24.37 5.76
N ALA A 329 13.88 -24.20 6.95
CA ALA A 329 13.65 -25.05 8.11
C ALA A 329 12.18 -24.99 8.59
N SER A 330 11.47 -23.91 8.25
CA SER A 330 10.05 -23.71 8.55
C SER A 330 9.12 -24.10 7.40
N GLY A 331 9.64 -24.80 6.38
CA GLY A 331 8.85 -25.31 5.25
C GLY A 331 8.63 -24.31 4.11
N VAL A 332 9.23 -23.12 4.15
CA VAL A 332 9.11 -22.13 3.07
C VAL A 332 10.10 -22.43 1.97
N ALA A 333 9.60 -22.69 0.75
CA ALA A 333 10.44 -22.84 -0.43
C ALA A 333 10.91 -21.46 -0.91
N VAL A 334 12.16 -21.07 -0.61
CA VAL A 334 12.72 -19.77 -1.01
C VAL A 334 13.28 -19.73 -2.44
N GLY A 335 13.41 -20.88 -3.11
CA GLY A 335 13.78 -20.93 -4.53
C GLY A 335 15.10 -20.19 -4.86
N GLU A 336 15.04 -19.30 -5.86
CA GLU A 336 16.17 -18.45 -6.28
C GLU A 336 16.25 -17.12 -5.51
N ASP A 337 15.33 -16.89 -4.57
CA ASP A 337 15.34 -15.66 -3.77
C ASP A 337 16.61 -15.58 -2.92
N SER A 338 17.15 -14.38 -2.81
CA SER A 338 18.33 -14.12 -1.99
C SER A 338 18.12 -12.91 -1.10
N PHE A 339 18.57 -13.02 0.13
CA PHE A 339 18.36 -12.01 1.17
C PHE A 339 19.70 -11.36 1.47
N THR A 340 19.84 -10.07 1.19
CA THR A 340 21.11 -9.34 1.33
C THR A 340 21.33 -8.89 2.78
N ASP A 341 20.28 -8.38 3.42
CA ASP A 341 20.31 -7.98 4.83
C ASP A 341 18.95 -8.20 5.49
N ALA A 342 18.96 -8.20 6.82
CA ALA A 342 17.78 -8.08 7.66
C ALA A 342 17.96 -6.84 8.53
N ARG A 343 17.08 -5.86 8.37
CA ARG A 343 17.22 -4.52 8.97
C ARG A 343 16.39 -4.33 10.22
N ALA A 344 15.26 -5.00 10.32
CA ALA A 344 14.42 -4.96 11.50
C ALA A 344 13.73 -6.29 11.73
N ILE A 345 13.28 -6.48 12.97
CA ILE A 345 12.60 -7.66 13.46
C ILE A 345 11.45 -7.23 14.38
N SER A 346 10.33 -7.96 14.37
CA SER A 346 9.23 -7.73 15.31
C SER A 346 9.67 -7.98 16.76
N ASP A 347 8.96 -7.38 17.72
CA ASP A 347 9.19 -7.64 19.15
C ASP A 347 9.08 -9.13 19.52
N ALA A 348 8.19 -9.86 18.83
CA ALA A 348 8.01 -11.30 19.02
C ALA A 348 9.12 -12.15 18.36
N GLY A 349 9.96 -11.57 17.49
CA GLY A 349 11.09 -12.27 16.87
C GLY A 349 10.71 -13.18 15.69
N ASP A 350 9.48 -13.08 15.21
CA ASP A 350 8.85 -13.96 14.23
C ASP A 350 8.65 -13.32 12.84
N VAL A 351 8.86 -12.01 12.72
CA VAL A 351 8.80 -11.26 11.46
C VAL A 351 10.11 -10.50 11.25
N VAL A 352 10.69 -10.62 10.07
CA VAL A 352 11.93 -9.95 9.65
C VAL A 352 11.68 -9.15 8.38
N ILE A 353 12.19 -7.92 8.32
CA ILE A 353 12.22 -7.12 7.11
C ILE A 353 13.65 -6.81 6.68
N GLY A 354 13.87 -6.71 5.37
CA GLY A 354 15.17 -6.38 4.81
C GLY A 354 15.14 -6.20 3.31
N THR A 355 16.31 -6.17 2.68
CA THR A 355 16.44 -6.08 1.21
C THR A 355 17.01 -7.37 0.63
N GLY A 356 16.50 -7.77 -0.55
CA GLY A 356 16.91 -8.99 -1.25
C GLY A 356 16.60 -8.95 -2.74
N GLN A 357 17.05 -9.96 -3.48
CA GLN A 357 16.48 -10.31 -4.78
C GLN A 357 15.31 -11.24 -4.52
N ILE A 358 14.08 -10.75 -4.68
CA ILE A 358 12.86 -11.55 -4.54
C ILE A 358 12.16 -11.56 -5.89
N ASN A 359 11.82 -12.74 -6.39
CA ASN A 359 11.21 -12.90 -7.73
C ASN A 359 12.04 -12.25 -8.86
N GLY A 360 13.36 -12.28 -8.72
CA GLY A 360 14.31 -11.76 -9.72
C GLY A 360 14.46 -10.24 -9.76
N ILE A 361 13.90 -9.51 -8.79
CA ILE A 361 14.06 -8.06 -8.64
C ILE A 361 14.62 -7.69 -7.26
N THR A 362 15.50 -6.68 -7.21
CA THR A 362 15.96 -6.11 -5.94
C THR A 362 14.78 -5.37 -5.30
N GLN A 363 14.29 -5.87 -4.18
CA GLN A 363 13.17 -5.25 -3.46
C GLN A 363 13.26 -5.53 -1.96
N GLU A 364 12.39 -4.88 -1.21
CA GLU A 364 12.17 -5.19 0.18
C GLU A 364 11.37 -6.48 0.33
N TYR A 365 11.67 -7.22 1.39
CA TYR A 365 10.95 -8.43 1.73
C TYR A 365 10.43 -8.38 3.17
N ILE A 366 9.31 -9.07 3.37
CA ILE A 366 8.85 -9.50 4.68
C ILE A 366 9.00 -11.01 4.73
N ALA A 367 9.70 -11.51 5.73
CA ALA A 367 9.80 -12.93 6.06
C ALA A 367 9.14 -13.17 7.41
N ARG A 368 8.31 -14.21 7.54
CA ARG A 368 7.66 -14.56 8.80
C ARG A 368 7.55 -16.06 9.00
N VAL A 369 7.59 -16.49 10.26
CA VAL A 369 7.31 -17.87 10.64
C VAL A 369 6.33 -17.88 11.81
N THR A 370 5.19 -18.52 11.61
CA THR A 370 4.13 -18.61 12.61
C THR A 370 4.24 -19.97 13.32
N PRO A 371 4.36 -20.04 14.66
CA PRO A 371 4.48 -21.31 15.36
C PRO A 371 3.19 -22.13 15.21
N GLY A 372 3.23 -23.20 14.41
CA GLY A 372 2.12 -24.17 14.30
C GLY A 372 1.80 -24.73 12.91
N ASP A 373 2.30 -24.13 11.82
CA ASP A 373 1.94 -24.56 10.45
C ASP A 373 2.81 -25.70 9.87
N GLY A 374 3.73 -26.24 10.69
CA GLY A 374 4.74 -27.22 10.26
C GLY A 374 4.29 -28.68 10.14
N ASP A 375 2.99 -28.99 10.22
CA ASP A 375 2.49 -30.39 10.18
C ASP A 375 1.56 -30.68 8.99
N GLY A 376 1.86 -30.07 7.84
CA GLY A 376 1.28 -30.39 6.53
C GLY A 376 2.18 -31.29 5.67
N GLY A 377 2.89 -32.24 6.30
CA GLY A 377 3.69 -33.25 5.60
C GLY A 377 2.79 -34.20 4.80
N GLY A 378 3.07 -34.32 3.50
CA GLY A 378 2.17 -34.92 2.53
C GLY A 378 2.04 -36.44 2.57
N ASP A 379 0.94 -36.89 1.98
CA ASP A 379 0.80 -38.24 1.44
C ASP A 379 0.53 -38.11 -0.06
N GLY A 380 1.53 -38.52 -0.85
CA GLY A 380 1.31 -38.89 -2.24
C GLY A 380 0.47 -40.16 -2.31
N GLY A 381 -0.62 -40.12 -3.08
CA GLY A 381 -1.40 -41.27 -3.46
C GLY A 381 -2.01 -41.05 -4.83
N GLY A 382 -1.37 -41.61 -5.87
CA GLY A 382 -2.01 -41.76 -7.17
C GLY A 382 -3.06 -42.88 -7.12
N ASP A 383 -4.17 -42.68 -7.83
CA ASP A 383 -4.72 -43.63 -8.80
C ASP A 383 -5.97 -43.04 -9.46
N GLY A 384 -6.15 -43.37 -10.74
CA GLY A 384 -7.12 -42.74 -11.63
C GLY A 384 -8.53 -43.33 -11.63
N GLY A 385 -9.35 -42.83 -12.57
CA GLY A 385 -10.66 -43.39 -12.93
C GLY A 385 -11.73 -42.31 -13.05
N GLY A 386 -12.28 -42.15 -14.26
CA GLY A 386 -13.29 -41.13 -14.57
C GLY A 386 -14.72 -41.49 -14.18
N GLY A 387 -15.65 -40.63 -14.62
CA GLY A 387 -17.09 -40.87 -14.58
C GLY A 387 -17.89 -39.60 -14.31
N ASP A 388 -18.68 -39.19 -15.30
CA ASP A 388 -19.72 -38.16 -15.22
C ASP A 388 -20.80 -38.50 -14.17
N ASP A 389 -21.41 -37.47 -13.56
CA ASP A 389 -22.87 -37.24 -13.49
C ASP A 389 -23.23 -36.31 -12.32
N GLY A 390 -24.17 -35.39 -12.58
CA GLY A 390 -24.60 -34.34 -11.65
C GLY A 390 -25.65 -34.76 -10.61
N GLY A 391 -25.94 -33.82 -9.70
CA GLY A 391 -27.08 -33.90 -8.79
C GLY A 391 -26.92 -33.08 -7.51
N ASP A 392 -27.84 -32.13 -7.30
CA ASP A 392 -28.03 -31.25 -6.14
C ASP A 392 -28.05 -31.96 -4.77
N GLY A 393 -27.69 -31.20 -3.71
CA GLY A 393 -28.09 -31.51 -2.33
C GLY A 393 -27.22 -30.82 -1.28
N GLY A 394 -27.75 -29.78 -0.63
CA GLY A 394 -26.97 -28.89 0.24
C GLY A 394 -26.64 -29.36 1.66
N GLY A 395 -26.09 -28.40 2.42
CA GLY A 395 -25.98 -28.43 3.88
C GLY A 395 -24.60 -28.82 4.40
N GLY A 396 -23.89 -27.84 4.98
CA GLY A 396 -22.67 -28.10 5.73
C GLY A 396 -21.87 -26.85 6.05
N ASP A 397 -22.44 -25.97 6.88
CA ASP A 397 -21.67 -24.96 7.61
C ASP A 397 -20.59 -25.68 8.43
N GLY A 398 -19.34 -25.52 8.00
CA GLY A 398 -18.15 -26.01 8.68
C GLY A 398 -17.21 -24.86 8.94
N GLY A 399 -17.64 -23.92 9.79
CA GLY A 399 -16.77 -22.91 10.38
C GLY A 399 -15.68 -23.58 11.20
N GLY A 400 -14.50 -23.67 10.62
CA GLY A 400 -13.24 -23.80 11.33
C GLY A 400 -12.60 -22.42 11.44
N ASP A 401 -12.98 -21.68 12.49
CA ASP A 401 -12.20 -20.55 12.99
C ASP A 401 -10.82 -21.07 13.45
N GLY A 402 -9.88 -21.15 12.53
CA GLY A 402 -8.45 -21.09 12.83
C GLY A 402 -8.06 -19.63 12.80
N GLY A 403 -7.63 -19.10 13.95
CA GLY A 403 -7.48 -17.66 14.21
C GLY A 403 -6.77 -16.87 13.12
N GLY A 404 -7.18 -15.61 12.95
CA GLY A 404 -6.66 -14.63 11.99
C GLY A 404 -5.22 -14.17 12.23
N GLY A 405 -4.30 -15.09 12.52
CA GLY A 405 -2.86 -14.88 12.40
C GLY A 405 -2.42 -15.24 10.98
N GLY A 406 -1.56 -14.44 10.36
CA GLY A 406 -0.98 -14.80 9.07
C GLY A 406 -0.09 -16.05 9.19
N GLY A 407 -0.01 -16.82 8.11
CA GLY A 407 0.81 -18.04 8.04
C GLY A 407 2.31 -17.79 7.82
N THR A 408 3.05 -18.89 7.67
CA THR A 408 4.50 -18.87 7.45
C THR A 408 4.88 -18.58 5.99
N GLY A 409 5.84 -17.68 5.74
CA GLY A 409 6.19 -17.31 4.37
C GLY A 409 7.20 -16.19 4.18
N VAL A 410 7.46 -15.88 2.92
CA VAL A 410 8.24 -14.71 2.49
C VAL A 410 7.63 -14.03 1.28
N ILE A 411 7.59 -12.71 1.27
CA ILE A 411 6.94 -11.91 0.22
C ILE A 411 7.79 -10.68 -0.13
N GLY A 412 7.86 -10.37 -1.42
CA GLY A 412 8.38 -9.10 -1.93
C GLY A 412 7.27 -8.03 -1.97
N LEU A 413 7.57 -6.83 -1.50
CA LEU A 413 6.54 -5.79 -1.35
C LEU A 413 6.00 -5.22 -2.67
N ASP A 414 6.77 -5.26 -3.76
CA ASP A 414 6.36 -4.68 -5.03
C ASP A 414 5.21 -5.51 -5.64
N GLU A 415 5.37 -6.82 -5.67
CA GLU A 415 4.35 -7.75 -6.16
C GLU A 415 3.15 -7.82 -5.23
N TYR A 416 3.37 -7.85 -3.91
CA TYR A 416 2.28 -7.84 -2.94
C TYR A 416 1.33 -6.66 -3.17
N ARG A 417 1.90 -5.46 -3.36
CA ARG A 417 1.12 -4.25 -3.63
C ARG A 417 0.45 -4.30 -5.01
N ALA A 418 1.08 -4.88 -6.03
CA ALA A 418 0.43 -5.07 -7.32
C ALA A 418 -0.83 -5.97 -7.22
N THR A 419 -0.78 -7.05 -6.44
CA THR A 419 -1.97 -7.91 -6.21
C THR A 419 -3.08 -7.16 -5.47
N LEU A 420 -2.72 -6.33 -4.49
CA LEU A 420 -3.65 -5.51 -3.74
C LEU A 420 -4.28 -4.40 -4.60
N ALA A 421 -3.51 -3.78 -5.48
CA ALA A 421 -3.98 -2.81 -6.46
C ALA A 421 -5.04 -3.41 -7.40
N GLY A 422 -4.80 -4.64 -7.88
CA GLY A 422 -5.76 -5.39 -8.70
C GLY A 422 -7.08 -5.66 -7.95
N ALA A 423 -7.00 -6.11 -6.69
CA ALA A 423 -8.18 -6.27 -5.84
C ALA A 423 -8.93 -4.95 -5.66
N GLY A 424 -8.21 -3.85 -5.45
CA GLY A 424 -8.80 -2.52 -5.34
C GLY A 424 -9.51 -2.05 -6.61
N ALA A 425 -8.98 -2.36 -7.79
CA ALA A 425 -9.60 -2.05 -9.08
C ALA A 425 -10.88 -2.89 -9.32
N ALA A 426 -10.90 -4.16 -8.89
CA ALA A 426 -12.09 -4.99 -8.95
C ALA A 426 -13.21 -4.44 -8.05
N ILE A 427 -12.86 -3.98 -6.83
CA ILE A 427 -13.78 -3.31 -5.90
C ILE A 427 -14.34 -2.01 -6.53
N ASP A 428 -13.51 -1.16 -7.14
CA ASP A 428 -14.01 0.03 -7.87
C ASP A 428 -14.88 -0.32 -9.08
N GLY A 429 -14.70 -1.52 -9.64
CA GLY A 429 -15.53 -2.05 -10.70
C GLY A 429 -17.02 -2.08 -10.34
N VAL A 430 -17.35 -2.16 -9.05
CA VAL A 430 -18.75 -2.14 -8.56
C VAL A 430 -19.44 -0.80 -8.81
N ILE A 431 -18.74 0.35 -8.71
CA ILE A 431 -19.28 1.64 -9.18
C ILE A 431 -19.47 1.60 -10.70
N GLY A 432 -18.53 1.01 -11.42
CA GLY A 432 -18.64 0.83 -12.86
C GLY A 432 -19.89 0.01 -13.28
N ALA A 433 -20.35 -0.91 -12.42
CA ALA A 433 -21.57 -1.67 -12.66
C ALA A 433 -22.83 -0.79 -12.59
N ALA A 434 -22.87 0.25 -11.75
CA ALA A 434 -23.92 1.27 -11.80
C ALA A 434 -23.94 1.99 -13.17
N GLY A 435 -22.77 2.16 -13.80
CA GLY A 435 -22.65 2.66 -15.17
C GLY A 435 -23.31 1.74 -16.20
N MET A 436 -23.29 0.42 -16.02
CA MET A 436 -24.02 -0.51 -16.89
C MET A 436 -25.53 -0.35 -16.74
N THR A 437 -26.06 -0.16 -15.53
CA THR A 437 -27.48 0.12 -15.35
C THR A 437 -27.85 1.47 -15.96
N LEU A 438 -27.09 2.53 -15.65
CA LEU A 438 -27.40 3.90 -16.08
C LEU A 438 -27.17 4.15 -17.57
N PHE A 439 -26.21 3.46 -18.19
CA PHE A 439 -25.80 3.69 -19.57
C PHE A 439 -25.83 2.43 -20.44
N GLY A 440 -26.36 1.31 -19.96
CA GLY A 440 -26.73 0.15 -20.77
C GLY A 440 -28.07 0.39 -21.45
N ALA A 441 -29.10 -0.38 -21.11
CA ALA A 441 -30.45 -0.18 -21.60
C ALA A 441 -31.04 1.21 -21.26
N HIS A 442 -30.65 1.83 -20.13
CA HIS A 442 -31.07 3.19 -19.75
C HIS A 442 -30.20 4.32 -20.33
N HIS A 443 -29.36 4.05 -21.33
CA HIS A 443 -28.64 5.12 -22.03
C HIS A 443 -29.55 6.14 -22.73
N ARG A 444 -30.87 5.87 -22.82
CA ARG A 444 -31.89 6.77 -23.34
C ARG A 444 -32.98 7.00 -22.27
N PRO A 445 -33.52 8.23 -22.17
CA PRO A 445 -34.64 8.52 -21.28
C PRO A 445 -35.86 7.63 -21.56
N LEU A 446 -36.67 7.33 -20.55
CA LEU A 446 -37.91 6.57 -20.67
C LEU A 446 -38.89 7.15 -21.71
N THR A 447 -38.86 8.46 -21.90
CA THR A 447 -39.67 9.23 -22.86
C THR A 447 -39.18 9.17 -24.30
N ASP A 448 -37.97 8.64 -24.56
CA ASP A 448 -37.52 8.37 -25.93
C ASP A 448 -38.34 7.26 -26.61
N PHE A 449 -39.08 6.50 -25.79
CA PHE A 449 -39.98 5.46 -26.20
C PHE A 449 -41.40 6.04 -26.24
N PRO A 450 -41.97 6.22 -27.45
CA PRO A 450 -43.33 6.74 -27.59
C PRO A 450 -44.31 5.80 -26.91
N GLN A 451 -45.31 6.35 -26.22
CA GLN A 451 -46.43 5.56 -25.69
C GLN A 451 -47.76 6.24 -25.97
N ALA A 452 -48.78 5.42 -26.23
CA ALA A 452 -50.17 5.83 -26.38
C ALA A 452 -50.95 5.74 -25.06
N SER A 453 -50.55 4.84 -24.15
CA SER A 453 -51.15 4.73 -22.81
C SER A 453 -50.47 5.64 -21.78
N LYS A 454 -51.12 5.84 -20.62
CA LYS A 454 -50.54 6.56 -19.48
C LYS A 454 -49.58 5.73 -18.65
N THR A 455 -49.57 4.41 -18.82
CA THR A 455 -48.77 3.47 -18.02
C THR A 455 -47.97 2.53 -18.89
N CYS A 456 -46.78 2.18 -18.41
CA CYS A 456 -45.90 1.23 -19.06
C CYS A 456 -45.17 0.33 -18.07
N SER A 457 -44.60 -0.74 -18.60
CA SER A 457 -43.64 -1.59 -17.91
C SER A 457 -42.45 -1.85 -18.82
N TRP A 458 -41.31 -2.18 -18.22
CA TRP A 458 -40.14 -2.66 -18.94
C TRP A 458 -39.51 -3.84 -18.23
N VAL A 459 -38.83 -4.66 -19.03
CA VAL A 459 -37.88 -5.67 -18.56
C VAL A 459 -36.65 -5.56 -19.42
N THR A 460 -35.47 -5.51 -18.80
CA THR A 460 -34.21 -5.40 -19.52
C THR A 460 -33.13 -6.30 -18.95
N GLY A 461 -32.23 -6.74 -19.82
CA GLY A 461 -31.00 -7.40 -19.45
C GLY A 461 -29.83 -6.77 -20.17
N ASP A 462 -28.75 -6.52 -19.44
CA ASP A 462 -27.49 -5.98 -19.93
C ASP A 462 -26.36 -7.00 -19.71
N LEU A 463 -25.44 -7.02 -20.67
CA LEU A 463 -24.18 -7.77 -20.57
C LEU A 463 -23.02 -6.89 -21.00
N GLY A 464 -21.92 -6.98 -20.26
CA GLY A 464 -20.72 -6.18 -20.50
C GLY A 464 -19.44 -7.00 -20.33
N ALA A 465 -18.45 -6.71 -21.16
CA ALA A 465 -17.08 -7.18 -21.03
C ALA A 465 -16.14 -5.99 -20.84
N GLY A 466 -15.20 -6.09 -19.92
CA GLY A 466 -14.21 -5.06 -19.60
C GLY A 466 -12.78 -5.60 -19.58
N LYS A 467 -11.87 -4.77 -19.07
CA LYS A 467 -10.47 -5.14 -18.82
C LYS A 467 -10.38 -6.28 -17.80
N ASP A 468 -9.22 -6.95 -17.75
CA ASP A 468 -8.92 -8.00 -16.78
C ASP A 468 -9.97 -9.12 -16.78
N ASN A 469 -10.47 -9.43 -17.98
CA ASN A 469 -11.55 -10.39 -18.24
C ASN A 469 -12.82 -10.13 -17.40
N ARG A 470 -13.06 -8.87 -17.05
CA ARG A 470 -14.23 -8.45 -16.27
C ARG A 470 -15.51 -8.71 -17.05
N ARG A 471 -16.44 -9.39 -16.42
CA ARG A 471 -17.76 -9.73 -16.96
C ARG A 471 -18.83 -9.10 -16.08
N ILE A 472 -19.76 -8.37 -16.67
CA ILE A 472 -20.84 -7.67 -15.99
C ILE A 472 -22.17 -8.15 -16.55
N TYR A 473 -23.12 -8.42 -15.66
CA TYR A 473 -24.48 -8.83 -15.98
C TYR A 473 -25.45 -7.98 -15.17
N SER A 474 -26.51 -7.48 -15.78
CA SER A 474 -27.61 -6.81 -15.10
C SER A 474 -28.94 -7.31 -15.62
N ALA A 475 -29.93 -7.43 -14.75
CA ALA A 475 -31.30 -7.71 -15.12
C ALA A 475 -32.24 -6.84 -14.27
N GLU A 476 -33.19 -6.18 -14.91
CA GLU A 476 -34.08 -5.23 -14.25
C GLU A 476 -35.50 -5.32 -14.80
N ALA A 477 -36.48 -5.07 -13.94
CA ALA A 477 -37.85 -4.82 -14.34
C ALA A 477 -38.41 -3.58 -13.63
N GLY A 478 -39.32 -2.88 -14.29
CA GLY A 478 -39.94 -1.69 -13.70
C GLY A 478 -41.23 -1.27 -14.35
N LEU A 479 -41.82 -0.22 -13.76
CA LEU A 479 -43.10 0.37 -14.13
C LEU A 479 -42.95 1.86 -14.33
N CYS A 480 -43.64 2.42 -15.32
CA CYS A 480 -43.70 3.85 -15.56
C CYS A 480 -45.14 4.37 -15.65
N ALA A 481 -45.31 5.66 -15.37
CA ALA A 481 -46.56 6.36 -15.55
C ALA A 481 -46.34 7.82 -15.99
N ASP A 482 -47.21 8.32 -16.86
CA ASP A 482 -47.31 9.74 -17.17
C ASP A 482 -48.11 10.45 -16.06
N LEU A 483 -47.44 11.35 -15.34
CA LEU A 483 -48.03 12.17 -14.26
C LEU A 483 -48.68 13.46 -14.78
N GLY A 484 -48.72 13.62 -16.10
CA GLY A 484 -49.25 14.77 -16.82
C GLY A 484 -48.78 14.75 -18.28
N PRO A 485 -49.08 15.79 -19.07
CA PRO A 485 -48.69 15.84 -20.48
C PRO A 485 -47.18 16.04 -20.70
N SER A 486 -46.43 16.38 -19.64
CA SER A 486 -45.02 16.77 -19.72
C SER A 486 -44.12 15.97 -18.80
N VAL A 487 -44.65 15.07 -17.96
CA VAL A 487 -43.87 14.38 -16.93
C VAL A 487 -44.15 12.89 -16.99
N ARG A 488 -43.09 12.09 -17.10
CA ARG A 488 -43.11 10.64 -16.90
C ARG A 488 -42.23 10.27 -15.73
N ALA A 489 -42.74 9.40 -14.86
CA ALA A 489 -41.96 8.81 -13.78
C ALA A 489 -41.87 7.30 -13.97
N GLY A 490 -40.73 6.72 -13.63
CA GLY A 490 -40.53 5.27 -13.61
C GLY A 490 -39.78 4.82 -12.36
N ILE A 491 -40.08 3.60 -11.90
CA ILE A 491 -39.34 2.93 -10.83
C ILE A 491 -39.09 1.47 -11.24
N GLY A 492 -37.87 1.00 -11.02
CA GLY A 492 -37.44 -0.36 -11.32
C GLY A 492 -36.57 -0.95 -10.22
N ALA A 493 -36.47 -2.27 -10.23
CA ALA A 493 -35.59 -3.03 -9.36
C ALA A 493 -34.90 -4.12 -10.17
N GLY A 494 -33.67 -4.44 -9.80
CA GLY A 494 -32.89 -5.43 -10.51
C GLY A 494 -31.78 -6.08 -9.69
N VAL A 495 -31.05 -6.95 -10.38
CA VAL A 495 -29.91 -7.68 -9.85
C VAL A 495 -28.74 -7.53 -10.79
N ASP A 496 -27.56 -7.41 -10.20
CA ASP A 496 -26.31 -7.23 -10.92
C ASP A 496 -25.31 -8.32 -10.50
N ARG A 497 -24.40 -8.68 -11.41
CA ARG A 497 -23.24 -9.54 -11.10
C ARG A 497 -22.02 -9.03 -11.84
N THR A 498 -20.89 -8.98 -11.16
CA THR A 498 -19.58 -8.75 -11.77
C THR A 498 -18.60 -9.84 -11.36
N GLU A 499 -17.80 -10.30 -12.31
CA GLU A 499 -16.69 -11.24 -12.10
C GLU A 499 -15.44 -10.67 -12.74
N THR A 500 -14.30 -10.70 -12.06
CA THR A 500 -13.02 -10.17 -12.55
C THR A 500 -11.90 -11.13 -12.20
N ASP A 501 -11.00 -11.38 -13.16
CA ASP A 501 -9.80 -12.18 -12.92
C ASP A 501 -8.72 -11.25 -12.33
N LEU A 502 -8.06 -11.69 -11.28
CA LEU A 502 -6.98 -10.95 -10.62
C LEU A 502 -5.61 -11.55 -11.00
N ALA A 503 -4.55 -10.86 -10.62
CA ALA A 503 -3.18 -11.35 -10.82
C ALA A 503 -2.99 -12.74 -10.22
N LEU A 504 -2.08 -13.52 -10.82
CA LEU A 504 -1.62 -14.83 -10.32
C LEU A 504 -2.73 -15.89 -10.13
N GLY A 505 -3.85 -15.73 -10.84
CA GLY A 505 -4.98 -16.67 -10.75
C GLY A 505 -5.96 -16.36 -9.62
N GLY A 506 -5.84 -15.22 -8.95
CA GLY A 506 -6.87 -14.73 -8.03
C GLY A 506 -8.16 -14.33 -8.76
N THR A 507 -9.25 -14.15 -8.02
CA THR A 507 -10.55 -13.79 -8.57
C THR A 507 -11.32 -12.83 -7.67
N SER A 508 -12.24 -12.07 -8.26
CA SER A 508 -13.24 -11.30 -7.53
C SER A 508 -14.62 -11.54 -8.13
N ALA A 509 -15.60 -11.78 -7.27
CA ALA A 509 -17.00 -11.88 -7.64
C ALA A 509 -17.82 -10.94 -6.76
N ALA A 510 -18.75 -10.20 -7.36
CA ALA A 510 -19.70 -9.39 -6.62
C ALA A 510 -21.11 -9.53 -7.18
N THR A 511 -22.09 -9.51 -6.28
CA THR A 511 -23.52 -9.55 -6.63
C THR A 511 -24.24 -8.37 -6.01
N GLY A 512 -24.99 -7.66 -6.82
CA GLY A 512 -25.72 -6.44 -6.46
C GLY A 512 -27.22 -6.62 -6.54
N ARG A 513 -27.95 -5.84 -5.75
CA ARG A 513 -29.38 -5.61 -5.91
C ARG A 513 -29.61 -4.12 -5.97
N HIS A 514 -30.27 -3.65 -7.01
CA HIS A 514 -30.44 -2.22 -7.24
C HIS A 514 -31.90 -1.80 -7.33
N LEU A 515 -32.10 -0.53 -7.01
CA LEU A 515 -33.30 0.24 -7.30
C LEU A 515 -32.91 1.38 -8.25
N VAL A 516 -33.74 1.60 -9.26
CA VAL A 516 -33.63 2.74 -10.17
C VAL A 516 -34.93 3.53 -10.15
N ALA A 517 -34.83 4.85 -10.17
CA ALA A 517 -35.96 5.74 -10.34
C ALA A 517 -35.61 6.80 -11.39
N GLU A 518 -36.53 7.07 -12.29
CA GLU A 518 -36.34 8.07 -13.36
C GLU A 518 -37.52 9.03 -13.42
N LEU A 519 -37.20 10.31 -13.60
CA LEU A 519 -38.16 11.37 -13.85
C LEU A 519 -37.78 12.09 -15.14
N ASP A 520 -38.62 11.97 -16.14
CA ASP A 520 -38.48 12.68 -17.40
C ASP A 520 -39.45 13.84 -17.47
N PHE A 521 -38.93 15.00 -17.86
CA PHE A 521 -39.68 16.24 -18.04
C PHE A 521 -39.48 16.80 -19.44
N ARG A 522 -40.57 16.94 -20.18
CA ARG A 522 -40.62 17.55 -21.51
C ARG A 522 -41.55 18.76 -21.51
N PRO A 523 -41.03 20.00 -21.42
CA PRO A 523 -41.85 21.21 -21.44
C PRO A 523 -42.65 21.31 -22.75
N ALA A 524 -43.93 21.64 -22.62
CA ALA A 524 -44.83 21.80 -23.76
C ALA A 524 -44.28 22.83 -24.77
N GLY A 525 -44.33 22.47 -26.06
CA GLY A 525 -43.87 23.35 -27.14
C GLY A 525 -42.36 23.46 -27.30
N THR A 526 -41.56 22.70 -26.54
CA THR A 526 -40.10 22.69 -26.66
C THR A 526 -39.57 21.37 -27.22
N PRO A 527 -38.41 21.37 -27.89
CA PRO A 527 -37.75 20.14 -28.34
C PRO A 527 -36.92 19.48 -27.22
N PHE A 528 -36.87 20.05 -26.02
CA PHE A 528 -36.00 19.60 -24.95
C PHE A 528 -36.66 18.55 -24.07
N THR A 529 -35.91 17.52 -23.71
CA THR A 529 -36.28 16.54 -22.69
C THR A 529 -35.20 16.55 -21.62
N TYR A 530 -35.61 16.66 -20.36
CA TYR A 530 -34.73 16.58 -19.21
C TYR A 530 -35.02 15.28 -18.46
N SER A 531 -34.00 14.54 -18.08
CA SER A 531 -34.13 13.30 -17.33
C SER A 531 -33.30 13.37 -16.06
N LEU A 532 -33.89 12.94 -14.95
CA LEU A 532 -33.22 12.74 -13.67
C LEU A 532 -33.34 11.27 -13.29
N THR A 533 -32.23 10.54 -13.31
CA THR A 533 -32.18 9.12 -12.95
C THR A 533 -31.40 8.94 -11.66
N GLY A 534 -32.00 8.33 -10.65
CA GLY A 534 -31.35 7.91 -9.42
C GLY A 534 -31.14 6.40 -9.38
N TYR A 535 -29.99 5.97 -8.86
CA TYR A 535 -29.62 4.57 -8.67
C TYR A 535 -29.15 4.37 -7.23
N ARG A 536 -29.57 3.28 -6.60
CA ARG A 536 -29.10 2.82 -5.30
C ARG A 536 -28.98 1.31 -5.30
N ALA A 537 -27.83 0.77 -4.90
CA ALA A 537 -27.61 -0.66 -4.86
C ALA A 537 -26.76 -1.11 -3.69
N ASP A 538 -27.12 -2.26 -3.14
CA ASP A 538 -26.33 -2.97 -2.14
C ASP A 538 -25.63 -4.15 -2.81
N TRP A 539 -24.35 -4.33 -2.52
CA TRP A 539 -23.48 -5.32 -3.13
C TRP A 539 -22.80 -6.17 -2.07
N ASP A 540 -22.72 -7.47 -2.34
CA ASP A 540 -21.88 -8.42 -1.61
C ASP A 540 -20.69 -8.80 -2.49
N LEU A 541 -19.48 -8.81 -1.92
CA LEU A 541 -18.22 -9.03 -2.62
C LEU A 541 -17.46 -10.19 -1.97
N ASP A 542 -17.06 -11.17 -2.77
CA ASP A 542 -16.11 -12.22 -2.43
C ASP A 542 -14.80 -11.98 -3.21
N LEU A 543 -13.67 -11.95 -2.50
CA LEU A 543 -12.33 -11.80 -3.06
C LEU A 543 -11.46 -13.00 -2.73
N ASP A 544 -10.76 -13.52 -3.73
CA ASP A 544 -9.69 -14.49 -3.60
C ASP A 544 -8.41 -13.88 -4.20
N ARG A 545 -7.54 -13.36 -3.34
CA ARG A 545 -6.31 -12.67 -3.74
C ARG A 545 -5.14 -13.63 -3.70
N ALA A 546 -4.57 -13.89 -4.87
CA ALA A 546 -3.35 -14.67 -5.03
C ALA A 546 -2.11 -13.77 -4.97
N TYR A 547 -1.05 -14.23 -4.31
CA TYR A 547 0.26 -13.59 -4.23
C TYR A 547 1.37 -14.64 -4.14
N ARG A 548 2.60 -14.28 -4.50
CA ARG A 548 3.74 -15.18 -4.31
C ARG A 548 4.09 -15.35 -2.83
N ASN A 549 4.42 -16.56 -2.43
CA ASN A 549 4.97 -16.84 -1.12
C ASN A 549 6.22 -17.72 -1.32
N GLY A 550 7.39 -17.09 -1.26
CA GLY A 550 8.64 -17.65 -1.80
C GLY A 550 8.46 -18.09 -3.25
N GLY A 551 8.87 -19.31 -3.56
CA GLY A 551 8.73 -19.92 -4.88
C GLY A 551 7.31 -20.34 -5.28
N GLY A 552 6.33 -20.27 -4.36
CA GLY A 552 4.94 -20.70 -4.58
C GLY A 552 3.95 -19.56 -4.78
N ILE A 553 2.70 -19.91 -5.09
CA ILE A 553 1.54 -19.00 -5.04
C ILE A 553 0.70 -19.38 -3.83
N ASP A 554 0.27 -18.36 -3.10
CA ASP A 554 -0.55 -18.46 -1.91
C ASP A 554 -1.76 -17.54 -2.02
N HIS A 555 -2.81 -17.84 -1.27
CA HIS A 555 -4.12 -17.21 -1.43
C HIS A 555 -4.68 -16.73 -0.10
N SER A 556 -5.19 -15.49 -0.09
CA SER A 556 -5.99 -14.95 0.99
C SER A 556 -7.40 -14.61 0.50
N ARG A 557 -8.41 -14.93 1.30
CA ARG A 557 -9.83 -14.76 0.96
C ARG A 557 -10.50 -13.72 1.84
N GLY A 558 -11.21 -12.78 1.22
CA GLY A 558 -11.93 -11.70 1.91
C GLY A 558 -13.38 -11.64 1.48
N LYS A 559 -14.25 -11.22 2.41
CA LYS A 559 -15.65 -10.90 2.11
C LYS A 559 -15.96 -9.49 2.58
N THR A 560 -16.63 -8.72 1.75
CA THR A 560 -17.10 -7.38 2.12
C THR A 560 -18.43 -7.05 1.46
N SER A 561 -18.97 -5.89 1.77
CA SER A 561 -20.17 -5.34 1.14
C SER A 561 -19.96 -3.89 0.77
N ALA A 562 -20.70 -3.43 -0.24
CA ALA A 562 -20.67 -2.06 -0.71
C ALA A 562 -22.08 -1.49 -0.86
N ASP A 563 -22.19 -0.20 -0.56
CA ASP A 563 -23.37 0.64 -0.80
C ASP A 563 -23.00 1.58 -1.95
N VAL A 564 -23.73 1.51 -3.06
CA VAL A 564 -23.53 2.39 -4.21
C VAL A 564 -24.76 3.25 -4.41
N GLN A 565 -24.55 4.55 -4.63
CA GLN A 565 -25.59 5.48 -5.04
C GLN A 565 -25.09 6.37 -6.17
N ALA A 566 -25.97 6.68 -7.12
CA ALA A 566 -25.65 7.58 -8.21
C ALA A 566 -26.86 8.40 -8.65
N LEU A 567 -26.61 9.60 -9.17
CA LEU A 567 -27.60 10.51 -9.71
C LEU A 567 -27.11 11.02 -11.06
N ARG A 568 -27.93 10.86 -12.10
CA ARG A 568 -27.69 11.34 -13.45
C ARG A 568 -28.70 12.42 -13.81
N LEU A 569 -28.20 13.58 -14.21
CA LEU A 569 -28.97 14.60 -14.89
C LEU A 569 -28.64 14.56 -16.38
N ARG A 570 -29.66 14.57 -17.23
CA ARG A 570 -29.50 14.54 -18.68
C ARG A 570 -30.44 15.54 -19.36
N ALA A 571 -29.97 16.12 -20.46
CA ALA A 571 -30.77 16.98 -21.33
C ALA A 571 -30.56 16.59 -22.80
N ASP A 572 -31.66 16.31 -23.50
CA ASP A 572 -31.69 15.94 -24.91
C ASP A 572 -32.38 17.04 -25.73
N TRP A 573 -31.80 17.41 -26.88
CA TRP A 573 -32.46 18.24 -27.89
C TRP A 573 -32.97 17.35 -29.01
N ALA A 574 -34.26 17.01 -28.95
CA ALA A 574 -34.88 16.13 -29.93
C ALA A 574 -34.90 16.76 -31.33
N GLU A 575 -34.39 16.00 -32.30
CA GLU A 575 -34.45 16.31 -33.74
C GLU A 575 -33.95 17.71 -34.12
N MET A 576 -32.86 18.17 -33.48
CA MET A 576 -32.24 19.47 -33.78
C MET A 576 -32.00 19.67 -35.29
N LEU A 577 -31.56 18.61 -35.98
CA LEU A 577 -31.43 18.60 -37.43
C LEU A 577 -32.28 17.48 -38.02
N ARG A 578 -32.97 17.78 -39.13
CA ARG A 578 -33.76 16.84 -39.93
C ARG A 578 -33.21 16.83 -41.36
N PHE A 579 -32.87 15.66 -41.88
CA PHE A 579 -32.20 15.50 -43.18
C PHE A 579 -33.10 14.90 -44.26
N GLY A 580 -34.28 14.41 -43.88
CA GLY A 580 -35.24 13.76 -44.74
C GLY A 580 -36.32 13.09 -43.92
N GLU A 581 -37.21 12.36 -44.59
CA GLU A 581 -38.26 11.61 -43.89
C GLU A 581 -37.65 10.49 -43.05
N GLY A 582 -37.88 10.52 -41.73
CA GLY A 582 -37.37 9.52 -40.80
C GLY A 582 -35.87 9.61 -40.49
N GLN A 583 -35.19 10.71 -40.86
CA GLN A 583 -33.77 10.95 -40.55
C GLN A 583 -33.58 12.20 -39.70
N SER A 584 -32.97 12.04 -38.53
CA SER A 584 -32.80 13.13 -37.56
C SER A 584 -31.53 12.99 -36.74
N PHE A 585 -30.93 14.12 -36.36
CA PHE A 585 -29.87 14.19 -35.36
C PHE A 585 -30.36 14.87 -34.09
N SER A 586 -30.09 14.26 -32.94
CA SER A 586 -30.42 14.76 -31.60
C SER A 586 -29.17 14.76 -30.71
N PRO A 587 -28.62 15.92 -30.34
CA PRO A 587 -27.54 15.99 -29.36
C PRO A 587 -28.08 15.91 -27.93
N TRP A 588 -27.21 15.51 -27.01
CA TRP A 588 -27.52 15.45 -25.60
C TRP A 588 -26.27 15.67 -24.74
N ILE A 589 -26.50 16.09 -23.50
CA ILE A 589 -25.48 16.19 -22.46
C ILE A 589 -25.99 15.52 -21.20
N ALA A 590 -25.11 14.83 -20.47
CA ALA A 590 -25.41 14.29 -19.16
C ALA A 590 -24.28 14.58 -18.18
N PHE A 591 -24.65 14.72 -16.91
CA PHE A 591 -23.73 14.74 -15.78
C PHE A 591 -24.18 13.69 -14.77
N THR A 592 -23.26 12.84 -14.33
CA THR A 592 -23.50 11.81 -13.32
C THR A 592 -22.58 12.05 -12.15
N THR A 593 -23.13 12.03 -10.95
CA THR A 593 -22.39 12.00 -9.69
C THR A 593 -22.79 10.76 -8.91
N GLY A 594 -21.87 10.11 -8.24
CA GLY A 594 -22.14 8.89 -7.49
C GLY A 594 -21.02 8.55 -6.54
N THR A 595 -21.38 7.81 -5.50
CA THR A 595 -20.45 7.38 -4.46
C THR A 595 -20.66 5.91 -4.19
N ALA A 596 -19.58 5.18 -3.89
CA ALA A 596 -19.68 3.87 -3.26
C ALA A 596 -18.87 3.80 -1.98
N HIS A 597 -19.55 3.37 -0.93
CA HIS A 597 -18.95 3.06 0.34
C HIS A 597 -18.72 1.55 0.45
N VAL A 598 -17.46 1.13 0.48
CA VAL A 598 -17.07 -0.27 0.65
C VAL A 598 -16.60 -0.47 2.09
N ARG A 599 -17.20 -1.43 2.78
CA ARG A 599 -16.82 -1.74 4.17
C ARG A 599 -15.41 -2.31 4.23
N GLY A 600 -14.72 -2.03 5.35
CA GLY A 600 -13.46 -2.69 5.65
C GLY A 600 -13.69 -4.19 5.88
N TYR A 601 -12.69 -5.00 5.57
CA TYR A 601 -12.75 -6.44 5.71
C TYR A 601 -11.40 -7.00 6.15
N THR A 602 -11.40 -8.23 6.66
CA THR A 602 -10.17 -8.94 7.00
C THR A 602 -10.09 -10.17 6.14
N GLU A 603 -9.00 -10.31 5.41
CA GLU A 603 -8.71 -11.52 4.66
C GLU A 603 -8.33 -12.67 5.60
N THR A 604 -8.56 -13.88 5.14
CA THR A 604 -8.30 -15.12 5.86
C THR A 604 -7.54 -16.10 4.96
N GLY A 605 -6.66 -16.90 5.56
CA GLY A 605 -5.80 -17.82 4.81
C GLY A 605 -4.59 -17.16 4.17
N GLY A 606 -3.63 -18.01 3.81
CA GLY A 606 -2.32 -17.64 3.29
C GLY A 606 -1.38 -17.03 4.34
N ALA A 607 -0.14 -16.77 3.93
CA ALA A 607 0.91 -16.25 4.81
C ALA A 607 0.77 -14.75 5.11
N PHE A 608 0.21 -13.99 4.18
CA PHE A 608 0.13 -12.53 4.25
C PHE A 608 -1.30 -12.01 4.04
N PRO A 609 -2.29 -12.44 4.87
CA PRO A 609 -3.62 -11.85 4.86
C PRO A 609 -3.58 -10.42 5.38
N MET A 610 -4.49 -9.60 4.86
CA MET A 610 -4.60 -8.19 5.20
C MET A 610 -5.94 -7.87 5.87
N GLN A 611 -5.90 -7.03 6.91
CA GLN A 611 -7.06 -6.25 7.32
C GLN A 611 -7.10 -4.97 6.49
N VAL A 612 -8.10 -4.86 5.62
CA VAL A 612 -8.29 -3.77 4.68
C VAL A 612 -9.27 -2.75 5.28
N ALA A 613 -8.92 -1.47 5.24
CA ALA A 613 -9.76 -0.39 5.73
C ALA A 613 -11.00 -0.18 4.84
N ALA A 614 -12.05 0.42 5.42
CA ALA A 614 -13.18 0.89 4.65
C ALA A 614 -12.76 2.03 3.71
N ARG A 615 -13.46 2.19 2.60
CA ARG A 615 -13.13 3.18 1.58
C ARG A 615 -14.36 3.72 0.86
N ASP A 616 -14.29 4.99 0.52
CA ASP A 616 -15.28 5.70 -0.29
C ASP A 616 -14.68 6.05 -1.64
N SER A 617 -15.34 5.64 -2.71
CA SER A 617 -14.97 5.95 -4.08
C SER A 617 -16.04 6.83 -4.72
N ASP A 618 -15.63 7.92 -5.36
CA ASP A 618 -16.54 8.86 -6.02
C ASP A 618 -16.39 8.82 -7.55
N VAL A 619 -17.50 9.06 -8.25
CA VAL A 619 -17.57 9.23 -9.70
C VAL A 619 -18.40 10.45 -10.04
N ASP A 620 -17.79 11.37 -10.76
CA ASP A 620 -18.32 12.58 -11.35
C ASP A 620 -17.90 12.58 -12.82
N GLU A 621 -18.89 12.51 -13.70
CA GLU A 621 -18.70 12.27 -15.11
C GLU A 621 -19.63 13.15 -15.93
N ALA A 622 -19.08 13.83 -16.94
CA ALA A 622 -19.85 14.48 -17.99
C ALA A 622 -19.80 13.63 -19.27
N ARG A 623 -20.94 13.52 -19.94
CA ARG A 623 -21.06 12.93 -21.27
C ARG A 623 -21.65 13.96 -22.23
N LEU A 624 -21.02 14.09 -23.39
CA LEU A 624 -21.56 14.82 -24.54
C LEU A 624 -21.76 13.82 -25.66
N GLY A 625 -23.01 13.67 -26.09
CA GLY A 625 -23.35 12.70 -27.12
C GLY A 625 -24.24 13.24 -28.22
N GLY A 626 -24.30 12.47 -29.29
CA GLY A 626 -25.16 12.71 -30.44
C GLY A 626 -25.76 11.41 -30.92
N ARG A 627 -27.01 11.49 -31.36
CA ARG A 627 -27.76 10.34 -31.86
C ARG A 627 -28.31 10.64 -33.23
N PHE A 628 -27.97 9.79 -34.20
CA PHE A 628 -28.52 9.84 -35.54
C PHE A 628 -29.53 8.71 -35.71
N GLY A 629 -30.80 9.07 -35.90
CA GLY A 629 -31.88 8.11 -36.09
C GLY A 629 -32.26 7.95 -37.56
N PHE A 630 -32.58 6.72 -37.95
CA PHE A 630 -33.03 6.33 -39.28
C PHE A 630 -34.28 5.45 -39.16
N ARG A 631 -35.32 5.74 -39.93
CA ARG A 631 -36.44 4.82 -40.12
C ARG A 631 -36.05 3.74 -41.14
N VAL A 632 -36.05 2.47 -40.73
CA VAL A 632 -35.74 1.34 -41.61
C VAL A 632 -36.98 0.90 -42.36
N ASN A 633 -38.11 0.77 -41.64
CA ASN A 633 -39.44 0.50 -42.17
C ASN A 633 -40.50 1.05 -41.18
N GLU A 634 -41.77 0.70 -41.36
CA GLU A 634 -42.86 1.18 -40.50
C GLU A 634 -42.77 0.72 -39.04
N THR A 635 -42.16 -0.44 -38.78
CA THR A 635 -42.07 -1.04 -37.44
C THR A 635 -40.66 -0.95 -36.84
N THR A 636 -39.65 -0.56 -37.63
CA THR A 636 -38.24 -0.66 -37.24
C THR A 636 -37.53 0.69 -37.39
N ARG A 637 -36.88 1.12 -36.30
CA ARG A 637 -35.99 2.29 -36.27
C ARG A 637 -34.59 1.84 -35.89
N ALA A 638 -33.60 2.30 -36.63
CA ALA A 638 -32.19 2.14 -36.31
C ALA A 638 -31.62 3.46 -35.82
N GLN A 639 -30.67 3.41 -34.88
CA GLN A 639 -30.03 4.60 -34.35
C GLN A 639 -28.53 4.34 -34.17
N LEU A 640 -27.74 5.38 -34.44
CA LEU A 640 -26.30 5.39 -34.19
C LEU A 640 -26.02 6.44 -33.13
N THR A 641 -25.27 6.06 -32.09
CA THR A 641 -24.86 6.95 -31.00
C THR A 641 -23.35 7.09 -30.98
N GLY A 642 -22.90 8.32 -30.72
CA GLY A 642 -21.51 8.63 -30.44
C GLY A 642 -21.44 9.52 -29.21
N GLU A 643 -20.55 9.19 -28.28
CA GLU A 643 -20.41 9.87 -27.00
C GLU A 643 -18.94 10.17 -26.74
N TRP A 644 -18.66 11.36 -26.23
CA TRP A 644 -17.42 11.67 -25.53
C TRP A 644 -17.73 11.74 -24.03
N VAL A 645 -16.87 11.13 -23.24
CA VAL A 645 -17.01 11.02 -21.79
C VAL A 645 -15.79 11.64 -21.12
N HIS A 646 -16.04 12.47 -20.11
CA HIS A 646 -15.02 13.11 -19.29
C HIS A 646 -15.28 12.85 -17.81
N ARG A 647 -14.30 12.28 -17.12
CA ARG A 647 -14.30 12.06 -15.68
C ARG A 647 -13.54 13.17 -14.96
N PHE A 648 -14.18 13.78 -13.96
CA PHE A 648 -13.59 14.86 -13.18
C PHE A 648 -12.74 14.36 -12.02
N ASN A 649 -13.10 13.25 -11.38
CA ASN A 649 -12.36 12.70 -10.23
C ASN A 649 -10.96 12.25 -10.64
N GLY A 650 -10.08 12.23 -9.64
CA GLY A 650 -8.74 11.68 -9.76
C GLY A 650 -8.74 10.15 -9.75
N ALA A 651 -7.62 9.58 -9.35
CA ALA A 651 -7.53 8.15 -9.13
C ALA A 651 -8.43 7.70 -7.98
N PRO A 652 -8.89 6.44 -8.02
CA PRO A 652 -9.60 5.86 -6.89
C PRO A 652 -8.79 5.91 -5.59
N PRO A 653 -9.48 5.87 -4.44
CA PRO A 653 -8.87 5.93 -3.13
C PRO A 653 -8.00 4.71 -2.87
N ALA A 654 -7.41 4.72 -1.68
CA ALA A 654 -6.47 3.71 -1.30
C ALA A 654 -6.99 2.32 -1.02
N MET A 655 -6.25 1.31 -1.48
CA MET A 655 -6.19 0.08 -0.70
C MET A 655 -5.21 0.34 0.43
N THR A 656 -5.74 0.56 1.64
CA THR A 656 -4.99 0.76 2.88
C THR A 656 -5.37 -0.33 3.88
N GLY A 657 -4.44 -0.65 4.76
CA GLY A 657 -4.70 -1.59 5.85
C GLY A 657 -3.43 -2.17 6.42
N THR A 658 -3.55 -3.30 7.10
CA THR A 658 -2.44 -3.94 7.82
C THR A 658 -2.31 -5.39 7.41
N ILE A 659 -1.12 -5.80 6.98
CA ILE A 659 -0.77 -7.22 6.90
C ILE A 659 -0.79 -7.77 8.33
N LEU A 660 -1.64 -8.76 8.59
CA LEU A 660 -1.91 -9.23 9.95
C LEU A 660 -0.64 -9.73 10.63
N GLY A 661 -0.25 -9.10 11.73
CA GLY A 661 0.96 -9.45 12.49
C GLY A 661 2.28 -8.96 11.89
N VAL A 662 2.24 -8.11 10.86
CA VAL A 662 3.45 -7.47 10.32
C VAL A 662 3.36 -5.97 10.44
N GLY A 663 2.38 -5.34 9.80
CA GLY A 663 2.44 -3.90 9.62
C GLY A 663 1.52 -3.33 8.56
N ALA A 664 1.49 -2.00 8.50
CA ALA A 664 0.67 -1.23 7.59
C ALA A 664 1.16 -1.34 6.12
N VAL A 665 0.23 -1.35 5.17
CA VAL A 665 0.53 -1.39 3.73
C VAL A 665 -0.51 -0.61 2.94
N SER A 666 -0.07 0.02 1.84
CA SER A 666 -0.96 0.47 0.77
C SER A 666 -0.45 0.20 -0.63
N ALA A 667 -1.41 0.19 -1.55
CA ALA A 667 -1.15 -0.02 -2.96
C ALA A 667 -2.09 0.81 -3.83
N ALA A 668 -1.51 1.72 -4.65
CA ALA A 668 -2.20 2.51 -5.67
C ALA A 668 -3.20 1.68 -6.47
N VAL A 669 -4.43 2.18 -6.61
CA VAL A 669 -5.38 1.63 -7.56
C VAL A 669 -5.20 2.38 -8.88
N PRO A 670 -4.97 1.70 -10.01
CA PRO A 670 -4.81 2.35 -11.29
C PRO A 670 -6.01 3.22 -11.66
N ALA A 671 -5.75 4.46 -12.08
CA ALA A 671 -6.80 5.37 -12.53
C ALA A 671 -7.29 5.00 -13.94
N PRO A 672 -8.61 4.96 -14.19
CA PRO A 672 -9.13 4.95 -15.56
C PRO A 672 -8.70 6.21 -16.32
N ALA A 673 -8.70 6.16 -17.65
CA ALA A 673 -8.51 7.36 -18.45
C ALA A 673 -9.59 8.41 -18.13
N ARG A 674 -9.20 9.69 -18.05
CA ARG A 674 -10.15 10.78 -17.80
C ARG A 674 -11.08 11.02 -18.99
N ASP A 675 -10.61 10.71 -20.19
CA ASP A 675 -11.35 10.90 -21.42
C ASP A 675 -11.44 9.58 -22.19
N TRP A 676 -12.64 9.25 -22.64
CA TRP A 676 -12.86 8.15 -23.58
C TRP A 676 -14.07 8.43 -24.46
N GLY A 677 -14.19 7.65 -25.53
CA GLY A 677 -15.34 7.68 -26.42
C GLY A 677 -16.20 6.44 -26.24
N ARG A 678 -17.47 6.52 -26.66
CA ARG A 678 -18.34 5.36 -26.83
C ARG A 678 -19.09 5.50 -28.14
N ILE A 679 -19.23 4.38 -28.85
CA ILE A 679 -20.07 4.29 -30.05
C ILE A 679 -21.08 3.18 -29.82
N GLY A 680 -22.34 3.43 -30.16
CA GLY A 680 -23.43 2.49 -30.02
C GLY A 680 -24.34 2.42 -31.23
N VAL A 681 -25.04 1.31 -31.34
CA VAL A 681 -26.10 1.07 -32.33
C VAL A 681 -27.32 0.54 -31.60
N ASP A 682 -28.48 1.10 -31.92
CA ASP A 682 -29.77 0.70 -31.37
C ASP A 682 -30.72 0.28 -32.50
N LEU A 683 -31.49 -0.78 -32.25
CA LEU A 683 -32.58 -1.25 -33.09
C LEU A 683 -33.85 -1.33 -32.24
N ASP A 684 -34.81 -0.46 -32.55
CA ASP A 684 -36.14 -0.47 -31.94
C ASP A 684 -37.13 -1.12 -32.93
N VAL A 685 -37.80 -2.19 -32.48
CA VAL A 685 -38.75 -3.00 -33.27
C VAL A 685 -40.11 -3.03 -32.58
N THR A 686 -41.11 -2.45 -33.22
CA THR A 686 -42.51 -2.51 -32.77
C THR A 686 -43.06 -3.92 -33.05
N LEU A 687 -43.30 -4.69 -31.98
CA LEU A 687 -43.85 -6.05 -32.07
C LEU A 687 -45.39 -6.04 -32.11
N ALA A 688 -46.00 -5.08 -31.41
CA ALA A 688 -47.44 -4.85 -31.36
C ALA A 688 -47.70 -3.35 -31.08
N PRO A 689 -48.93 -2.84 -31.25
CA PRO A 689 -49.24 -1.42 -31.00
C PRO A 689 -48.85 -0.92 -29.60
N SER A 690 -48.77 -1.81 -28.61
CA SER A 690 -48.40 -1.51 -27.23
C SER A 690 -47.11 -2.21 -26.78
N THR A 691 -46.30 -2.73 -27.70
CA THR A 691 -45.11 -3.53 -27.36
C THR A 691 -43.92 -3.19 -28.25
N LEU A 692 -42.81 -2.81 -27.60
CA LEU A 692 -41.56 -2.46 -28.26
C LEU A 692 -40.42 -3.34 -27.75
N LEU A 693 -39.64 -3.88 -28.68
CA LEU A 693 -38.37 -4.55 -28.41
C LEU A 693 -37.22 -3.62 -28.83
N SER A 694 -36.28 -3.39 -27.93
CA SER A 694 -35.06 -2.63 -28.19
C SER A 694 -33.84 -3.51 -28.01
N LEU A 695 -32.97 -3.50 -29.00
CA LEU A 695 -31.67 -4.16 -28.97
C LEU A 695 -30.60 -3.08 -29.09
N SER A 696 -29.63 -3.10 -28.18
CA SER A 696 -28.53 -2.14 -28.18
C SER A 696 -27.19 -2.86 -28.13
N GLY A 697 -26.21 -2.32 -28.84
CA GLY A 697 -24.82 -2.76 -28.78
C GLY A 697 -23.90 -1.56 -28.76
N SER A 698 -22.84 -1.59 -27.95
CA SER A 698 -21.90 -0.48 -27.87
C SER A 698 -20.48 -0.93 -27.56
N THR A 699 -19.52 -0.09 -27.92
CA THR A 699 -18.11 -0.30 -27.63
C THR A 699 -17.46 1.00 -27.17
N MET A 700 -16.54 0.87 -26.23
CA MET A 700 -15.71 1.97 -25.73
C MET A 700 -14.49 2.15 -26.63
N ILE A 701 -14.11 3.40 -26.86
CA ILE A 701 -12.88 3.80 -27.51
C ILE A 701 -11.98 4.45 -26.47
N GLY A 702 -10.80 3.87 -26.24
CA GLY A 702 -9.84 4.35 -25.26
C GLY A 702 -9.77 3.44 -24.03
N ASN A 703 -9.52 4.03 -22.87
CA ASN A 703 -9.13 3.29 -21.67
C ASN A 703 -9.93 3.70 -20.41
N GLY A 704 -11.19 4.10 -20.61
CA GLY A 704 -12.12 4.58 -19.58
C GLY A 704 -12.74 3.47 -18.72
N SER A 705 -13.81 3.82 -18.01
CA SER A 705 -14.49 2.93 -17.04
C SER A 705 -15.67 2.13 -17.58
N ASP A 706 -16.21 2.52 -18.74
CA ASP A 706 -17.32 1.80 -19.39
C ASP A 706 -16.92 0.35 -19.75
N ALA A 707 -17.91 -0.49 -20.06
CA ALA A 707 -17.62 -1.77 -20.67
C ALA A 707 -16.97 -1.57 -22.06
N GLN A 708 -15.91 -2.34 -22.35
CA GLN A 708 -15.26 -2.32 -23.67
C GLN A 708 -16.21 -2.80 -24.76
N LEU A 709 -17.04 -3.78 -24.42
CA LEU A 709 -18.16 -4.24 -25.23
C LEU A 709 -19.37 -4.37 -24.31
N ALA A 710 -20.51 -3.81 -24.73
CA ALA A 710 -21.77 -3.97 -24.02
C ALA A 710 -22.90 -4.26 -25.01
N GLY A 711 -23.86 -5.08 -24.56
CA GLY A 711 -25.09 -5.35 -25.26
C GLY A 711 -26.27 -5.33 -24.31
N SER A 712 -27.44 -4.95 -24.81
CA SER A 712 -28.66 -4.99 -24.02
C SER A 712 -29.88 -5.37 -24.84
N VAL A 713 -30.85 -5.94 -24.14
CA VAL A 713 -32.18 -6.27 -24.67
C VAL A 713 -33.20 -5.68 -23.72
N SER A 714 -34.15 -4.91 -24.24
CA SER A 714 -35.23 -4.30 -23.46
C SER A 714 -36.56 -4.59 -24.13
N LEU A 715 -37.52 -5.10 -23.37
CA LEU A 715 -38.92 -5.21 -23.78
C LEU A 715 -39.73 -4.18 -23.01
N ARG A 716 -40.54 -3.39 -23.71
CA ARG A 716 -41.43 -2.39 -23.12
C ARG A 716 -42.86 -2.68 -23.53
N VAL A 717 -43.76 -2.61 -22.56
CA VAL A 717 -45.19 -2.89 -22.76
C VAL A 717 -46.01 -1.77 -22.15
N GLU A 718 -46.90 -1.19 -22.94
CA GLU A 718 -47.88 -0.18 -22.53
C GLU A 718 -49.22 -0.85 -22.21
N PHE A 719 -49.93 -0.34 -21.21
CA PHE A 719 -51.25 -0.84 -20.83
C PHE A 719 -52.12 0.23 -20.19
#